data_AF-A0A561UPV8-F1
#
_entry.id   AF-A0A561UPV8-F1
#
_cell.length_a   1.000
_cell.length_b   1.000
_cell.length_c   1.000
_cell.angle_alpha   90.00
_cell.angle_beta   90.00
_cell.angle_gamma   90.00
#
_symmetry.space_group_name_H-M   'P 1'
#
loop_
_entity.id
_entity.type
_entity.pdbx_description
1 polymer ?
#
loop_
_entity_poly.entity_id
_entity_poly.type
_entity_poly.pdbx_seq_one_letter_code
_entity_poly.pdbx_strand_id
1 'polypeptide(L)'
;MPGFSRAGFSRTAATGTALGLVMASSLTIAAARPAQPPATTAWQAGRFTVDTPDLVRRSDVVLAGPNRDQTQALPLGNGTLGAAVWAAGGFTAQLNRSDTLPDRKSPGWLTIPGLAKLTSAPDFAAHLDLYDGTLVESGGGMTATVYIRADKDEMVVDVTGADPATPQTARLALWSGRSPQALAAGQVAALGETWVDNSQPGASGSTFGSLGAITAGGQAVTAAVVDPETVQVSFTPNADGSFRVVTAAPHWAGGDALATADSLLGTDATLPSASLSAAHLAWWHGFWGGIGLARFSSADGSADYLENLRTLDLYDAAAESRDTYPGSQAGEGDLFSPYQDSRNWDPGAYWHWNLRMQVQVNLSAGAFSLNDPYFSLYRDNLPAMQAWTQAHMGGRPGICVPETMRFNGQGYEYETWLSSPGLNCDASSGPYYNARTITTGAEVGLWVWQQYQMTGDRAFLAANYPLMAQSARFLLAYATTGADGKLHTYPSNAHETQWDVHDPTTDLAAEQTLFPATVQAAQLLGQDADLVAQLNAAIPKVLPFARTDAATRTQLLTPAADAAGQDVIAPSYDPAATNHNSENIGLEPVWPYGVIGDSGPLTDLAKRSYAVRPYPLANDWNLDPLDAARLGLGSEVGSTLTALTEKYQTLPAGFANFFAQDFYAEQQGVTAAALDEALVQDYDGLVRIAPALPPGWDADGTVFIQGADKVSVQVHGGQIGPVGINAGSTGSIKLRNPWPGHQVQVVDGTDETTVVVKATTAAQLTIPAVRGSSYVVQQVADPVRGRTVATVTGTPATQPRSLGSVTIGLPKSSALVGAASGRCLDDPGASTTAGTQVDIWDCGGGLNQQWTPHPDGSLTVKGQCLDADGAGTVPGTRVILWPCSGSANQKWSLATDGSIRATASGLCLDVTNGATDNGSPVQLWTCSGSANQRWTQV
;
A
#
# COMPACT_ATOMS: atom_id res chain seq x y z
N MET A 1 58.49 -26.37 20.06
CA MET A 1 59.24 -27.01 21.17
C MET A 1 59.14 -26.12 22.40
N PRO A 2 59.10 -26.65 23.63
CA PRO A 2 58.38 -27.86 24.06
C PRO A 2 57.77 -27.73 25.49
N GLY A 3 57.06 -28.76 25.96
CA GLY A 3 56.75 -28.94 27.40
C GLY A 3 55.49 -29.78 27.71
N PHE A 4 55.37 -31.01 27.23
CA PHE A 4 55.51 -32.30 27.98
C PHE A 4 54.35 -32.66 28.95
N SER A 5 53.55 -33.71 28.64
CA SER A 5 53.59 -35.13 29.15
C SER A 5 53.05 -35.31 30.58
N ARG A 6 52.35 -36.38 31.01
CA ARG A 6 52.27 -37.84 30.69
C ARG A 6 51.04 -38.39 31.48
N ALA A 7 50.18 -39.28 30.94
CA ALA A 7 50.25 -40.75 30.83
C ALA A 7 49.82 -41.59 32.06
N GLY A 8 49.01 -42.61 31.81
CA GLY A 8 48.74 -43.81 32.64
C GLY A 8 47.76 -44.76 31.93
N PHE A 9 48.21 -45.71 31.10
CA PHE A 9 48.59 -47.12 31.38
C PHE A 9 47.45 -48.19 31.36
N SER A 10 47.26 -48.73 30.14
CA SER A 10 47.07 -50.10 29.62
C SER A 10 46.93 -51.38 30.50
N ARG A 11 46.27 -52.39 29.86
CA ARG A 11 46.35 -53.88 29.92
C ARG A 11 45.26 -54.56 30.77
N THR A 12 44.60 -55.68 30.43
CA THR A 12 44.78 -56.84 29.51
C THR A 12 43.43 -57.62 29.57
N ALA A 13 42.99 -58.53 28.70
CA ALA A 13 43.64 -59.67 28.05
C ALA A 13 42.76 -60.20 26.88
N ALA A 14 43.42 -60.83 25.91
CA ALA A 14 42.82 -61.63 24.85
C ALA A 14 42.79 -63.12 25.23
N THR A 15 41.86 -63.90 24.67
CA THR A 15 42.08 -65.16 23.91
C THR A 15 40.76 -65.90 23.68
N GLY A 16 40.57 -66.43 22.47
CA GLY A 16 39.43 -67.33 22.16
C GLY A 16 39.11 -67.44 20.67
N THR A 17 39.69 -68.44 20.03
CA THR A 17 39.76 -68.72 18.59
C THR A 17 38.46 -69.19 17.92
N ALA A 18 38.36 -68.84 16.63
CA ALA A 18 37.77 -69.58 15.49
C ALA A 18 36.24 -69.80 15.39
N LEU A 19 35.62 -69.26 14.33
CA LEU A 19 35.10 -70.01 13.17
C LEU A 19 34.36 -69.10 12.17
N GLY A 20 34.65 -69.28 10.88
CA GLY A 20 33.66 -69.36 9.80
C GLY A 20 32.82 -68.12 9.44
N LEU A 21 33.13 -67.53 8.27
CA LEU A 21 32.20 -66.71 7.49
C LEU A 21 30.86 -67.42 7.28
N VAL A 22 29.76 -66.75 7.65
CA VAL A 22 28.44 -66.89 7.00
C VAL A 22 27.92 -65.47 6.77
N MET A 23 27.74 -65.08 5.50
CA MET A 23 27.01 -63.87 5.16
C MET A 23 25.55 -64.04 5.56
N ALA A 24 25.07 -63.21 6.49
CA ALA A 24 23.66 -63.01 6.77
C ALA A 24 23.25 -61.65 6.19
N SER A 25 22.33 -61.71 5.22
CA SER A 25 21.64 -60.57 4.63
C SER A 25 20.80 -59.85 5.68
N SER A 26 21.21 -58.63 6.05
CA SER A 26 20.39 -57.69 6.81
C SER A 26 19.37 -57.03 5.88
N LEU A 27 18.10 -57.42 6.01
CA LEU A 27 16.99 -56.63 5.47
C LEU A 27 16.96 -55.28 6.18
N THR A 28 17.34 -54.23 5.47
CA THR A 28 16.97 -52.86 5.83
C THR A 28 15.48 -52.69 5.57
N ILE A 29 14.68 -52.60 6.63
CA ILE A 29 13.31 -52.10 6.54
C ILE A 29 13.44 -50.63 6.15
N ALA A 30 13.14 -50.33 4.88
CA ALA A 30 12.97 -48.96 4.43
C ALA A 30 11.79 -48.37 5.23
N ALA A 31 12.08 -47.39 6.08
CA ALA A 31 11.04 -46.54 6.64
C ALA A 31 10.27 -45.94 5.45
N ALA A 32 8.97 -46.26 5.36
CA ALA A 32 8.11 -45.68 4.35
C ALA A 32 8.20 -44.15 4.50
N ARG A 33 8.62 -43.47 3.42
CA ARG A 33 8.45 -42.02 3.33
C ARG A 33 6.97 -41.73 3.60
N PRO A 34 6.62 -40.70 4.39
CA PRO A 34 5.24 -40.26 4.46
C PRO A 34 4.76 -40.03 3.03
N ALA A 35 3.60 -40.61 2.67
CA ALA A 35 3.02 -40.41 1.36
C ALA A 35 2.88 -38.90 1.14
N GLN A 36 3.43 -38.37 0.03
CA GLN A 36 3.14 -37.00 -0.34
C GLN A 36 1.62 -36.86 -0.47
N PRO A 37 1.01 -35.81 0.10
CA PRO A 37 -0.40 -35.55 -0.13
C PRO A 37 -0.67 -35.49 -1.64
N PRO A 38 -1.84 -35.98 -2.09
CA PRO A 38 -2.19 -35.93 -3.51
C PRO A 38 -2.14 -34.48 -4.01
N ALA A 39 -1.55 -34.26 -5.19
CA ALA A 39 -1.48 -32.92 -5.78
C ALA A 39 -2.90 -32.35 -5.97
N THR A 40 -3.13 -31.17 -5.41
CA THR A 40 -4.40 -30.45 -5.51
C THR A 40 -4.39 -29.45 -6.67
N THR A 41 -5.57 -29.01 -7.09
CA THR A 41 -5.76 -27.90 -8.04
C THR A 41 -7.01 -27.11 -7.68
N ALA A 42 -6.98 -25.79 -7.79
CA ALA A 42 -8.16 -24.94 -7.71
C ALA A 42 -8.84 -24.74 -9.07
N TRP A 43 -8.16 -25.12 -10.15
CA TRP A 43 -8.76 -25.18 -11.47
C TRP A 43 -9.66 -26.39 -11.64
N GLN A 44 -10.89 -26.17 -12.11
CA GLN A 44 -11.80 -27.21 -12.55
C GLN A 44 -12.76 -26.67 -13.62
N ALA A 45 -12.91 -27.41 -14.72
CA ALA A 45 -13.96 -27.19 -15.73
C ALA A 45 -14.07 -25.72 -16.20
N GLY A 46 -12.92 -25.13 -16.50
CA GLY A 46 -12.79 -23.79 -17.09
C GLY A 46 -12.78 -22.65 -16.09
N ARG A 47 -12.70 -22.94 -14.79
CA ARG A 47 -12.74 -21.93 -13.72
C ARG A 47 -11.69 -22.20 -12.66
N PHE A 48 -11.11 -21.12 -12.14
CA PHE A 48 -10.34 -21.13 -10.91
C PHE A 48 -11.29 -20.87 -9.73
N THR A 49 -11.36 -21.80 -8.78
CA THR A 49 -12.36 -21.76 -7.71
C THR A 49 -11.78 -21.06 -6.49
N VAL A 50 -12.39 -19.94 -6.12
CA VAL A 50 -12.00 -19.10 -4.99
C VAL A 50 -13.20 -18.89 -4.08
N ASP A 51 -12.98 -19.01 -2.78
CA ASP A 51 -13.89 -18.59 -1.73
C ASP A 51 -13.61 -17.13 -1.40
N THR A 52 -14.14 -16.23 -2.22
CA THR A 52 -13.88 -14.79 -2.14
C THR A 52 -14.10 -14.22 -0.74
N PRO A 53 -15.20 -14.50 -0.02
CA PRO A 53 -15.42 -13.96 1.32
C PRO A 53 -14.30 -14.30 2.31
N ASP A 54 -13.99 -15.58 2.48
CA ASP A 54 -13.01 -16.01 3.50
C ASP A 54 -11.56 -15.70 3.06
N LEU A 55 -11.29 -15.66 1.75
CA LEU A 55 -10.00 -15.21 1.25
C LEU A 55 -9.77 -13.72 1.49
N VAL A 56 -10.79 -12.86 1.33
CA VAL A 56 -10.67 -11.43 1.65
C VAL A 56 -10.61 -11.23 3.18
N ARG A 57 -11.51 -11.87 3.93
CA ARG A 57 -11.60 -11.73 5.39
C ARG A 57 -10.39 -12.21 6.16
N ARG A 58 -9.56 -13.07 5.56
CA ARG A 58 -8.27 -13.40 6.20
C ARG A 58 -7.37 -12.16 6.31
N SER A 59 -7.60 -11.11 5.53
CA SER A 59 -6.81 -9.87 5.55
C SER A 59 -7.48 -8.76 6.38
N ASP A 60 -8.57 -9.07 7.09
CA ASP A 60 -9.26 -8.10 7.96
C ASP A 60 -8.33 -7.50 9.01
N VAL A 61 -8.53 -6.20 9.29
CA VAL A 61 -7.78 -5.50 10.32
C VAL A 61 -8.45 -5.73 11.67
N VAL A 62 -7.83 -6.53 12.54
CA VAL A 62 -8.40 -6.88 13.85
C VAL A 62 -7.83 -6.01 14.96
N LEU A 63 -8.70 -5.46 15.81
CA LEU A 63 -8.33 -4.71 17.00
C LEU A 63 -8.67 -5.52 18.26
N ALA A 64 -7.64 -5.99 18.97
CA ALA A 64 -7.77 -6.66 20.26
C ALA A 64 -7.95 -5.67 21.44
N GLY A 65 -7.85 -4.37 21.16
CA GLY A 65 -8.13 -3.27 22.07
C GLY A 65 -8.59 -2.03 21.27
N PRO A 66 -9.23 -1.06 21.93
CA PRO A 66 -9.78 0.12 21.25
C PRO A 66 -8.67 0.99 20.65
N ASN A 67 -8.86 1.43 19.40
CA ASN A 67 -7.97 2.38 18.73
C ASN A 67 -8.20 3.80 19.25
N ARG A 68 -7.61 4.16 20.39
CA ARG A 68 -7.90 5.42 21.09
C ARG A 68 -7.12 6.62 20.56
N ASP A 69 -6.10 6.38 19.75
CA ASP A 69 -5.27 7.41 19.14
C ASP A 69 -5.64 7.58 17.66
N GLN A 70 -5.58 8.82 17.15
CA GLN A 70 -5.94 9.11 15.77
C GLN A 70 -5.00 8.45 14.75
N THR A 71 -3.73 8.19 15.12
CA THR A 71 -2.77 7.40 14.31
C THR A 71 -3.20 5.94 14.13
N GLN A 72 -4.18 5.49 14.92
CA GLN A 72 -4.74 4.15 14.88
C GLN A 72 -6.10 4.11 14.16
N ALA A 73 -6.48 5.20 13.49
CA ALA A 73 -7.73 5.27 12.77
C ALA A 73 -7.80 4.22 11.65
N LEU A 74 -9.01 3.71 11.43
CA LEU A 74 -9.31 2.76 10.35
C LEU A 74 -9.99 3.48 9.19
N PRO A 75 -9.61 3.18 7.93
CA PRO A 75 -10.21 3.78 6.75
C PRO A 75 -11.59 3.16 6.46
N LEU A 76 -12.55 4.01 6.09
CA LEU A 76 -13.82 3.61 5.47
C LEU A 76 -14.12 4.58 4.34
N GLY A 77 -14.65 4.12 3.20
CA GLY A 77 -14.97 5.03 2.10
C GLY A 77 -15.78 4.41 0.97
N ASN A 78 -16.27 5.28 0.09
CA ASN A 78 -16.98 4.91 -1.15
C ASN A 78 -16.32 5.49 -2.41
N GLY A 79 -15.11 6.02 -2.28
CA GLY A 79 -14.32 6.66 -3.32
C GLY A 79 -14.68 8.10 -3.66
N THR A 80 -15.64 8.69 -2.92
CA THR A 80 -16.00 10.12 -2.97
C THR A 80 -15.97 10.73 -1.58
N LEU A 81 -16.62 10.05 -0.63
CA LEU A 81 -16.58 10.29 0.80
C LEU A 81 -15.76 9.18 1.46
N GLY A 82 -14.86 9.58 2.35
CA GLY A 82 -14.23 8.64 3.27
C GLY A 82 -14.15 9.18 4.68
N ALA A 83 -13.67 8.32 5.58
CA ALA A 83 -13.52 8.62 6.97
C ALA A 83 -12.31 7.91 7.58
N ALA A 84 -11.63 8.62 8.48
CA ALA A 84 -10.76 8.01 9.49
C ALA A 84 -11.58 7.77 10.76
N VAL A 85 -11.69 6.51 11.22
CA VAL A 85 -12.53 6.11 12.36
C VAL A 85 -11.72 5.56 13.53
N TRP A 86 -11.92 6.10 14.73
CA TRP A 86 -11.23 5.66 15.95
C TRP A 86 -12.05 5.83 17.24
N ALA A 87 -11.66 5.10 18.28
CA ALA A 87 -12.39 4.94 19.54
C ALA A 87 -12.05 6.00 20.61
N ALA A 88 -11.69 7.24 20.23
CA ALA A 88 -11.51 8.31 21.21
C ALA A 88 -12.85 8.73 21.82
N GLY A 89 -12.91 8.72 23.16
CA GLY A 89 -14.08 9.19 23.92
C GLY A 89 -15.38 8.41 23.68
N GLY A 90 -15.32 7.24 23.07
CA GLY A 90 -16.48 6.47 22.62
C GLY A 90 -16.34 6.08 21.17
N PHE A 91 -16.76 6.97 20.28
CA PHE A 91 -16.60 6.84 18.84
C PHE A 91 -16.26 8.21 18.27
N THR A 92 -15.27 8.26 17.40
CA THR A 92 -14.87 9.45 16.65
C THR A 92 -14.61 9.07 15.19
N ALA A 93 -15.06 9.89 14.25
CA ALA A 93 -14.73 9.73 12.84
C ALA A 93 -14.52 11.10 12.19
N GLN A 94 -13.39 11.35 11.55
CA GLN A 94 -13.22 12.51 10.68
C GLN A 94 -13.68 12.15 9.27
N LEU A 95 -14.57 12.95 8.69
CA LEU A 95 -15.02 12.79 7.31
C LEU A 95 -14.11 13.58 6.36
N ASN A 96 -13.89 13.07 5.15
CA ASN A 96 -13.12 13.74 4.11
C ASN A 96 -13.79 13.51 2.75
N ARG A 97 -13.63 14.45 1.81
CA ARG A 97 -14.14 14.35 0.44
C ARG A 97 -13.05 14.65 -0.58
N SER A 98 -13.15 14.03 -1.75
CA SER A 98 -12.24 14.19 -2.89
C SER A 98 -12.32 15.58 -3.54
N ASP A 99 -13.46 16.26 -3.40
CA ASP A 99 -13.81 17.46 -4.16
C ASP A 99 -13.78 18.77 -3.35
N THR A 100 -13.18 18.76 -2.14
CA THR A 100 -13.04 19.94 -1.28
C THR A 100 -11.76 20.74 -1.56
N LEU A 101 -11.38 20.87 -2.83
CA LEU A 101 -10.16 21.55 -3.27
C LEU A 101 -10.22 23.09 -3.12
N PRO A 102 -9.09 23.81 -3.25
CA PRO A 102 -7.73 23.31 -3.11
C PRO A 102 -7.37 23.00 -1.65
N ASP A 103 -8.13 23.49 -0.68
CA ASP A 103 -7.75 23.44 0.75
C ASP A 103 -8.02 22.08 1.42
N ARG A 104 -8.74 21.18 0.75
CA ARG A 104 -9.23 19.88 1.25
C ARG A 104 -9.96 19.97 2.59
N LYS A 105 -10.75 21.02 2.74
CA LYS A 105 -11.48 21.26 3.98
C LYS A 105 -12.46 20.13 4.28
N SER A 106 -12.32 19.53 5.45
CA SER A 106 -13.16 18.41 5.90
C SER A 106 -14.62 18.85 6.12
N PRO A 107 -15.61 17.99 5.83
CA PRO A 107 -17.00 18.13 6.29
C PRO A 107 -17.18 18.09 7.82
N GLY A 108 -16.14 17.71 8.57
CA GLY A 108 -16.10 17.69 10.03
C GLY A 108 -15.96 16.29 10.63
N TRP A 109 -15.82 16.25 11.95
CA TRP A 109 -15.73 15.01 12.71
C TRP A 109 -17.03 14.66 13.46
N LEU A 110 -17.47 13.42 13.33
CA LEU A 110 -18.55 12.86 14.12
C LEU A 110 -18.01 12.34 15.45
N THR A 111 -18.68 12.65 16.56
CA THR A 111 -18.46 11.98 17.85
C THR A 111 -19.76 11.43 18.44
N ILE A 112 -19.69 10.23 19.01
CA ILE A 112 -20.82 9.58 19.73
C ILE A 112 -20.33 9.13 21.12
N PRO A 113 -20.36 10.03 22.13
CA PRO A 113 -19.81 9.74 23.46
C PRO A 113 -20.46 8.55 24.18
N GLY A 114 -21.71 8.23 23.83
CA GLY A 114 -22.43 7.09 24.39
C GLY A 114 -21.78 5.73 24.15
N LEU A 115 -20.97 5.63 23.10
CA LEU A 115 -20.22 4.41 22.77
C LEU A 115 -19.00 4.19 23.67
N ALA A 116 -18.69 5.09 24.61
CA ALA A 116 -17.61 4.89 25.59
C ALA A 116 -17.81 3.63 26.45
N LYS A 117 -19.05 3.21 26.68
CA LYS A 117 -19.34 1.94 27.38
C LYS A 117 -18.95 0.72 26.53
N LEU A 118 -19.03 0.81 25.20
CA LEU A 118 -18.56 -0.23 24.27
C LEU A 118 -17.03 -0.26 24.28
N THR A 119 -16.40 0.88 24.03
CA THR A 119 -14.94 0.98 23.79
C THR A 119 -14.10 0.96 25.08
N SER A 120 -14.72 1.02 26.25
CA SER A 120 -14.07 0.81 27.54
C SER A 120 -14.34 -0.58 28.14
N ALA A 121 -15.09 -1.44 27.45
CA ALA A 121 -15.46 -2.74 27.98
C ALA A 121 -14.26 -3.70 28.00
N PRO A 122 -14.12 -4.55 29.04
CA PRO A 122 -13.03 -5.54 29.11
C PRO A 122 -13.07 -6.59 27.99
N ASP A 123 -14.26 -6.82 27.41
CA ASP A 123 -14.54 -7.73 26.30
C ASP A 123 -14.59 -7.01 24.94
N PHE A 124 -14.01 -5.81 24.85
CA PHE A 124 -13.92 -5.08 23.57
C PHE A 124 -13.26 -5.94 22.48
N ALA A 125 -13.88 -5.95 21.32
CA ALA A 125 -13.31 -6.48 20.09
C ALA A 125 -13.82 -5.66 18.91
N ALA A 126 -12.93 -5.37 17.96
CA ALA A 126 -13.31 -4.76 16.70
C ALA A 126 -12.56 -5.36 15.51
N HIS A 127 -13.17 -5.28 14.34
CA HIS A 127 -12.49 -5.58 13.08
C HIS A 127 -13.05 -4.74 11.94
N LEU A 128 -12.18 -4.36 11.01
CA LEU A 128 -12.57 -3.89 9.69
C LEU A 128 -12.73 -5.13 8.79
N ASP A 129 -13.98 -5.46 8.47
CA ASP A 129 -14.32 -6.49 7.48
C ASP A 129 -14.13 -5.90 6.08
N LEU A 130 -13.07 -6.31 5.39
CA LEU A 130 -12.72 -5.82 4.07
C LEU A 130 -13.69 -6.32 2.99
N TYR A 131 -14.31 -7.49 3.19
CA TYR A 131 -15.23 -8.07 2.22
C TYR A 131 -16.56 -7.33 2.18
N ASP A 132 -17.06 -6.93 3.35
CA ASP A 132 -18.29 -6.17 3.48
C ASP A 132 -18.05 -4.65 3.42
N GLY A 133 -16.83 -4.19 3.68
CA GLY A 133 -16.48 -2.77 3.75
C GLY A 133 -17.03 -2.08 5.01
N THR A 134 -17.02 -2.81 6.13
CA THR A 134 -17.64 -2.38 7.39
C THR A 134 -16.68 -2.52 8.56
N LEU A 135 -16.68 -1.54 9.47
CA LEU A 135 -16.07 -1.68 10.79
C LEU A 135 -17.12 -2.17 11.78
N VAL A 136 -16.84 -3.28 12.45
CA VAL A 136 -17.70 -3.82 13.51
C VAL A 136 -16.96 -3.72 14.84
N GLU A 137 -17.54 -2.99 15.79
CA GLU A 137 -17.04 -2.88 17.16
C GLU A 137 -18.05 -3.52 18.12
N SER A 138 -17.57 -4.19 19.16
CA SER A 138 -18.42 -4.81 20.18
C SER A 138 -17.77 -4.73 21.56
N GLY A 139 -18.60 -4.70 22.60
CA GLY A 139 -18.16 -4.64 23.99
C GLY A 139 -19.28 -4.21 24.94
N GLY A 140 -19.28 -4.75 26.16
CA GLY A 140 -20.22 -4.33 27.20
C GLY A 140 -21.70 -4.58 26.86
N GLY A 141 -21.96 -5.57 26.01
CA GLY A 141 -23.29 -5.94 25.51
C GLY A 141 -23.81 -5.08 24.35
N MET A 142 -22.99 -4.17 23.81
CA MET A 142 -23.32 -3.37 22.62
C MET A 142 -22.52 -3.83 21.41
N THR A 143 -23.09 -3.60 20.22
CA THR A 143 -22.41 -3.74 18.93
C THR A 143 -22.67 -2.50 18.10
N ALA A 144 -21.62 -1.94 17.51
CA ALA A 144 -21.69 -0.89 16.49
C ALA A 144 -21.20 -1.45 15.14
N THR A 145 -21.97 -1.22 14.08
CA THR A 145 -21.60 -1.53 12.69
C THR A 145 -21.53 -0.22 11.92
N VAL A 146 -20.35 0.08 11.37
CA VAL A 146 -19.98 1.38 10.84
C VAL A 146 -19.54 1.23 9.39
N TYR A 147 -20.08 2.03 8.49
CA TYR A 147 -19.73 1.97 7.08
C TYR A 147 -20.03 3.27 6.35
N ILE A 148 -19.25 3.58 5.31
CA ILE A 148 -19.63 4.58 4.30
C ILE A 148 -20.39 3.83 3.20
N ARG A 149 -21.60 4.31 2.89
CA ARG A 149 -22.45 3.68 1.88
C ARG A 149 -21.79 3.74 0.51
N ALA A 150 -21.68 2.60 -0.16
CA ALA A 150 -21.07 2.55 -1.48
C ALA A 150 -21.96 3.17 -2.58
N ASP A 151 -23.25 3.37 -2.31
CA ASP A 151 -24.25 3.96 -3.21
C ASP A 151 -24.58 5.42 -2.91
N LYS A 152 -24.08 5.97 -1.80
CA LYS A 152 -24.50 7.29 -1.29
C LYS A 152 -23.48 7.90 -0.34
N ASP A 153 -23.31 9.22 -0.36
CA ASP A 153 -22.32 9.93 0.47
C ASP A 153 -22.79 10.10 1.94
N GLU A 154 -22.95 8.96 2.61
CA GLU A 154 -23.40 8.83 3.98
C GLU A 154 -22.55 7.84 4.76
N MET A 155 -22.13 8.26 5.95
CA MET A 155 -21.68 7.36 7.00
C MET A 155 -22.86 6.89 7.83
N VAL A 156 -22.92 5.59 8.09
CA VAL A 156 -23.90 4.95 8.95
C VAL A 156 -23.19 4.38 10.17
N VAL A 157 -23.69 4.69 11.37
CA VAL A 157 -23.31 4.03 12.63
C VAL A 157 -24.55 3.36 13.19
N ASP A 158 -24.67 2.05 12.96
CA ASP A 158 -25.76 1.21 13.45
C ASP A 158 -25.39 0.59 14.79
N VAL A 159 -26.21 0.82 15.82
CA VAL A 159 -25.91 0.35 17.18
C VAL A 159 -27.05 -0.52 17.70
N THR A 160 -26.69 -1.62 18.34
CA THR A 160 -27.61 -2.52 19.05
C THR A 160 -27.13 -2.77 20.48
N GLY A 161 -28.06 -3.17 21.38
CA GLY A 161 -27.74 -3.50 22.77
C GLY A 161 -27.51 -2.30 23.69
N ALA A 162 -27.78 -1.07 23.22
CA ALA A 162 -27.71 0.13 24.06
C ALA A 162 -28.84 0.13 25.10
N ASP A 163 -28.65 0.85 26.22
CA ASP A 163 -29.69 1.00 27.23
C ASP A 163 -30.83 1.90 26.71
N PRO A 164 -32.06 1.38 26.52
CA PRO A 164 -33.18 2.15 25.98
C PRO A 164 -33.65 3.29 26.89
N ALA A 165 -33.19 3.35 28.14
CA ALA A 165 -33.50 4.44 29.07
C ALA A 165 -32.46 5.56 29.08
N THR A 166 -31.29 5.37 28.45
CA THR A 166 -30.18 6.32 28.51
C THR A 166 -30.15 7.21 27.25
N PRO A 167 -30.42 8.53 27.37
CA PRO A 167 -30.31 9.45 26.24
C PRO A 167 -28.90 9.46 25.64
N GLN A 168 -28.85 9.58 24.32
CA GLN A 168 -27.66 9.60 23.50
C GLN A 168 -27.52 10.94 22.78
N THR A 169 -26.29 11.26 22.40
CA THR A 169 -25.96 12.43 21.59
C THR A 169 -24.96 12.05 20.52
N ALA A 170 -25.16 12.56 19.31
CA ALA A 170 -24.16 12.53 18.24
C ALA A 170 -23.85 13.97 17.83
N ARG A 171 -22.57 14.32 17.77
CA ARG A 171 -22.10 15.68 17.46
C ARG A 171 -21.26 15.68 16.21
N LEU A 172 -21.55 16.61 15.31
CA LEU A 172 -20.70 16.94 14.18
C LEU A 172 -20.08 18.30 14.46
N ALA A 173 -18.76 18.39 14.39
CA ALA A 173 -18.03 19.60 14.70
C ALA A 173 -16.92 19.89 13.69
N LEU A 174 -16.51 21.16 13.68
CA LEU A 174 -15.33 21.67 13.02
C LEU A 174 -14.36 22.23 14.08
N TRP A 175 -13.11 22.44 13.71
CA TRP A 175 -12.06 22.99 14.59
C TRP A 175 -11.89 24.49 14.37
N SER A 176 -11.16 25.10 15.31
CA SER A 176 -10.84 26.53 15.29
C SER A 176 -10.17 26.94 13.98
N GLY A 177 -10.57 28.08 13.44
CA GLY A 177 -10.12 28.60 12.15
C GLY A 177 -11.12 28.39 11.03
N ARG A 178 -12.22 27.67 11.30
CA ARG A 178 -13.35 27.50 10.38
C ARG A 178 -14.40 28.59 10.59
N SER A 179 -15.26 28.80 9.60
CA SER A 179 -16.35 29.79 9.67
C SER A 179 -17.59 29.29 8.94
N PRO A 180 -18.16 28.16 9.38
CA PRO A 180 -19.29 27.54 8.72
C PRO A 180 -20.60 28.26 9.04
N GLN A 181 -21.63 27.98 8.25
CA GLN A 181 -23.02 28.19 8.61
C GLN A 181 -23.52 26.97 9.40
N ALA A 182 -23.76 27.14 10.71
CA ALA A 182 -24.37 26.12 11.55
C ALA A 182 -25.90 26.25 11.57
N LEU A 183 -26.59 25.16 11.24
CA LEU A 183 -28.05 25.13 11.07
C LEU A 183 -28.65 23.90 11.75
N ALA A 184 -29.88 24.04 12.25
CA ALA A 184 -30.68 22.91 12.71
C ALA A 184 -32.16 23.16 12.42
N ALA A 185 -32.83 22.16 11.84
CA ALA A 185 -34.27 22.19 11.61
C ALA A 185 -34.85 20.77 11.67
N GLY A 186 -35.97 20.59 12.37
CA GLY A 186 -36.57 19.27 12.57
C GLY A 186 -35.60 18.32 13.28
N GLN A 187 -35.21 17.25 12.57
CA GLN A 187 -34.28 16.22 13.06
C GLN A 187 -32.89 16.29 12.42
N VAL A 188 -32.66 17.29 11.55
CA VAL A 188 -31.41 17.46 10.81
C VAL A 188 -30.64 18.66 11.35
N ALA A 189 -29.34 18.49 11.54
CA ALA A 189 -28.40 19.57 11.82
C ALA A 189 -27.25 19.55 10.81
N ALA A 190 -26.73 20.71 10.40
CA ALA A 190 -25.73 20.82 9.35
C ALA A 190 -24.71 21.93 9.58
N LEU A 191 -23.50 21.72 9.07
CA LEU A 191 -22.40 22.67 9.00
C LEU A 191 -21.98 22.81 7.53
N GLY A 192 -22.20 23.99 6.94
CA GLY A 192 -21.83 24.27 5.55
C GLY A 192 -20.86 25.45 5.44
N GLU A 193 -19.74 25.28 4.74
CA GLU A 193 -18.78 26.36 4.45
C GLU A 193 -18.43 26.35 2.96
N THR A 194 -18.28 27.53 2.36
CA THR A 194 -17.77 27.67 1.00
C THR A 194 -16.56 28.60 0.97
N TRP A 195 -15.68 28.38 0.00
CA TRP A 195 -14.54 29.24 -0.29
C TRP A 195 -14.34 29.30 -1.81
N VAL A 196 -13.55 30.29 -2.25
CA VAL A 196 -13.22 30.46 -3.67
C VAL A 196 -11.72 30.30 -3.83
N ASP A 197 -11.30 29.46 -4.76
CA ASP A 197 -9.90 29.38 -5.17
C ASP A 197 -9.55 30.63 -5.99
N ASN A 198 -9.05 31.67 -5.33
CA ASN A 198 -8.70 32.96 -5.95
C ASN A 198 -7.50 33.68 -5.33
N SER A 199 -6.87 33.09 -4.31
CA SER A 199 -5.82 33.74 -3.53
C SER A 199 -4.42 33.57 -4.13
N GLN A 200 -4.19 32.49 -4.87
CA GLN A 200 -2.88 32.11 -5.38
C GLN A 200 -2.76 32.23 -6.90
N PRO A 201 -1.55 32.41 -7.47
CA PRO A 201 -1.32 32.27 -8.90
C PRO A 201 -1.89 30.95 -9.47
N GLY A 202 -2.45 31.03 -10.67
CA GLY A 202 -3.05 29.85 -11.30
C GLY A 202 -4.31 29.31 -10.63
N ALA A 203 -4.90 30.05 -9.69
CA ALA A 203 -6.19 29.73 -9.10
C ALA A 203 -7.28 29.55 -10.17
N SER A 204 -8.16 28.58 -9.97
CA SER A 204 -9.25 28.20 -10.87
C SER A 204 -10.38 29.25 -10.90
N GLY A 205 -10.52 30.07 -9.86
CA GLY A 205 -11.66 30.97 -9.68
C GLY A 205 -12.95 30.27 -9.29
N SER A 206 -12.93 28.94 -9.09
CA SER A 206 -14.11 28.14 -8.76
C SER A 206 -14.48 28.25 -7.29
N THR A 207 -15.77 28.14 -7.01
CA THR A 207 -16.28 28.01 -5.64
C THR A 207 -16.28 26.55 -5.24
N PHE A 208 -15.68 26.26 -4.10
CA PHE A 208 -15.68 24.95 -3.46
C PHE A 208 -16.37 25.05 -2.10
N GLY A 209 -16.63 23.91 -1.48
CA GLY A 209 -17.32 23.88 -0.21
C GLY A 209 -17.32 22.52 0.45
N SER A 210 -17.53 22.55 1.76
CA SER A 210 -17.76 21.37 2.59
C SER A 210 -19.13 21.50 3.26
N LEU A 211 -19.97 20.47 3.14
CA LEU A 211 -21.22 20.36 3.90
C LEU A 211 -21.22 19.02 4.64
N GLY A 212 -21.27 19.08 5.97
CA GLY A 212 -21.53 17.92 6.81
C GLY A 212 -22.90 18.07 7.47
N ALA A 213 -23.68 17.00 7.53
CA ALA A 213 -25.00 17.00 8.16
C ALA A 213 -25.25 15.71 8.92
N ILE A 214 -26.03 15.79 10.00
CA ILE A 214 -26.31 14.67 10.89
C ILE A 214 -27.81 14.54 11.19
N THR A 215 -28.24 13.30 11.33
CA THR A 215 -29.54 12.89 11.87
C THR A 215 -29.39 11.59 12.66
N ALA A 216 -30.43 11.19 13.39
CA ALA A 216 -30.44 9.94 14.14
C ALA A 216 -31.80 9.22 14.06
N GLY A 217 -31.76 7.91 14.15
CA GLY A 217 -32.90 7.01 14.33
C GLY A 217 -33.00 6.55 15.77
N GLY A 218 -34.18 6.66 16.35
CA GLY A 218 -34.47 6.35 17.74
C GLY A 218 -35.74 7.06 18.18
N GLN A 219 -35.91 7.20 19.48
CA GLN A 219 -37.01 7.93 20.09
C GLN A 219 -36.60 9.39 20.38
N ALA A 220 -37.56 10.31 20.30
CA ALA A 220 -37.40 11.71 20.70
C ALA A 220 -36.19 12.42 20.06
N VAL A 221 -35.95 12.19 18.76
CA VAL A 221 -34.85 12.79 18.03
C VAL A 221 -35.05 14.31 17.89
N THR A 222 -34.04 15.08 18.31
CA THR A 222 -34.02 16.55 18.19
C THR A 222 -32.65 17.05 17.73
N ALA A 223 -32.64 17.95 16.76
CA ALA A 223 -31.43 18.62 16.26
C ALA A 223 -31.23 20.01 16.90
N ALA A 224 -29.98 20.41 17.12
CA ALA A 224 -29.63 21.73 17.64
C ALA A 224 -28.26 22.22 17.14
N VAL A 225 -28.12 23.54 17.04
CA VAL A 225 -26.82 24.22 16.95
C VAL A 225 -26.29 24.41 18.37
N VAL A 226 -25.08 23.91 18.65
CA VAL A 226 -24.44 24.02 19.97
C VAL A 226 -23.67 25.33 20.05
N ASP A 227 -22.85 25.59 19.03
CA ASP A 227 -22.04 26.77 18.84
C ASP A 227 -21.79 26.96 17.31
N PRO A 228 -21.08 28.02 16.86
CA PRO A 228 -20.88 28.25 15.43
C PRO A 228 -20.15 27.13 14.68
N GLU A 229 -19.37 26.29 15.34
CA GLU A 229 -18.57 25.21 14.72
C GLU A 229 -19.14 23.81 15.02
N THR A 230 -20.18 23.71 15.86
CA THR A 230 -20.71 22.44 16.36
C THR A 230 -22.23 22.35 16.24
N VAL A 231 -22.70 21.25 15.65
CA VAL A 231 -24.11 20.84 15.65
C VAL A 231 -24.29 19.47 16.31
N GLN A 232 -25.49 19.20 16.83
CA GLN A 232 -25.77 17.97 17.56
C GLN A 232 -27.18 17.46 17.25
N VAL A 233 -27.32 16.13 17.27
CA VAL A 233 -28.61 15.46 17.45
C VAL A 233 -28.64 14.72 18.79
N SER A 234 -29.77 14.81 19.49
CA SER A 234 -30.03 14.10 20.75
C SER A 234 -31.22 13.17 20.56
N PHE A 235 -31.16 11.97 21.11
CA PHE A 235 -32.17 10.94 20.94
C PHE A 235 -32.11 9.93 22.09
N THR A 236 -33.10 9.05 22.19
CA THR A 236 -33.07 7.88 23.08
C THR A 236 -33.12 6.62 22.22
N PRO A 237 -32.41 5.53 22.56
CA PRO A 237 -32.49 4.30 21.77
C PRO A 237 -33.93 3.77 21.71
N ASN A 238 -34.20 2.96 20.68
CA ASN A 238 -35.46 2.23 20.57
C ASN A 238 -35.66 1.27 21.74
N ALA A 239 -36.87 0.75 21.90
CA ALA A 239 -37.21 -0.13 23.02
C ALA A 239 -36.39 -1.44 23.05
N ASP A 240 -35.84 -1.85 21.91
CA ASP A 240 -34.95 -3.01 21.76
C ASP A 240 -33.46 -2.66 21.95
N GLY A 241 -33.14 -1.41 22.31
CA GLY A 241 -31.78 -0.92 22.47
C GLY A 241 -31.07 -0.56 21.16
N SER A 242 -31.78 -0.53 20.03
CA SER A 242 -31.21 -0.11 18.75
C SER A 242 -31.25 1.40 18.55
N PHE A 243 -30.25 1.95 17.86
CA PHE A 243 -30.31 3.29 17.27
C PHE A 243 -29.39 3.38 16.06
N ARG A 244 -29.59 4.41 15.23
CA ARG A 244 -28.72 4.70 14.09
C ARG A 244 -28.31 6.16 14.13
N VAL A 245 -27.06 6.46 13.83
CA VAL A 245 -26.64 7.82 13.44
C VAL A 245 -26.29 7.79 11.97
N VAL A 246 -26.83 8.73 11.19
CA VAL A 246 -26.47 8.92 9.77
C VAL A 246 -25.84 10.28 9.63
N THR A 247 -24.64 10.31 9.08
CA THR A 247 -23.92 11.54 8.74
C THR A 247 -23.77 11.63 7.25
N ALA A 248 -24.38 12.65 6.64
CA ALA A 248 -24.28 12.95 5.23
C ALA A 248 -23.17 13.96 4.97
N ALA A 249 -22.46 13.79 3.86
CA ALA A 249 -21.51 14.78 3.36
C ALA A 249 -21.68 14.94 1.85
N PRO A 250 -22.70 15.64 1.35
CA PRO A 250 -22.92 15.83 -0.09
C PRO A 250 -21.85 16.75 -0.70
N HIS A 251 -21.69 16.69 -2.03
CA HIS A 251 -21.00 17.74 -2.78
C HIS A 251 -21.60 19.12 -2.44
N TRP A 252 -20.74 20.12 -2.25
CA TRP A 252 -21.16 21.44 -1.80
C TRP A 252 -20.40 22.56 -2.50
N ALA A 253 -21.13 23.49 -3.10
CA ALA A 253 -20.59 24.74 -3.66
C ALA A 253 -21.44 25.97 -3.26
N GLY A 254 -22.26 25.82 -2.20
CA GLY A 254 -23.20 26.82 -1.71
C GLY A 254 -24.67 26.54 -2.05
N GLY A 255 -25.58 27.31 -1.46
CA GLY A 255 -27.03 27.15 -1.63
C GLY A 255 -27.76 27.00 -0.30
N ASP A 256 -28.84 26.21 -0.29
CA ASP A 256 -29.58 25.87 0.94
C ASP A 256 -29.02 24.56 1.54
N ALA A 257 -28.24 24.70 2.62
CA ALA A 257 -27.55 23.59 3.24
C ALA A 257 -28.52 22.59 3.90
N LEU A 258 -29.60 23.06 4.53
CA LEU A 258 -30.57 22.17 5.17
C LEU A 258 -31.40 21.41 4.14
N ALA A 259 -31.84 22.05 3.06
CA ALA A 259 -32.58 21.36 2.00
C ALA A 259 -31.72 20.31 1.29
N THR A 260 -30.44 20.63 1.05
CA THR A 260 -29.48 19.69 0.44
C THR A 260 -29.23 18.50 1.36
N ALA A 261 -28.98 18.76 2.65
CA ALA A 261 -28.80 17.73 3.66
C ALA A 261 -30.03 16.84 3.83
N ASP A 262 -31.23 17.42 3.92
CA ASP A 262 -32.49 16.68 4.08
C ASP A 262 -32.81 15.83 2.87
N SER A 263 -32.54 16.32 1.65
CA SER A 263 -32.70 15.55 0.42
C SER A 263 -31.76 14.36 0.33
N LEU A 264 -30.53 14.49 0.85
CA LEU A 264 -29.62 13.37 0.92
C LEU A 264 -30.10 12.42 2.03
N LEU A 265 -30.13 12.84 3.30
CA LEU A 265 -30.45 11.99 4.46
C LEU A 265 -31.80 11.27 4.35
N GLY A 266 -32.86 11.95 3.91
CA GLY A 266 -34.19 11.39 3.75
C GLY A 266 -34.68 10.63 4.98
N THR A 267 -35.08 9.37 4.79
CA THR A 267 -35.62 8.51 5.87
C THR A 267 -34.61 7.49 6.41
N ASP A 268 -33.35 7.58 6.00
CA ASP A 268 -32.39 6.46 6.10
C ASP A 268 -31.99 6.15 7.55
N ALA A 269 -32.11 7.13 8.44
CA ALA A 269 -31.96 6.95 9.87
C ALA A 269 -32.94 5.94 10.49
N THR A 270 -34.09 5.71 9.85
CA THR A 270 -35.19 4.89 10.39
C THR A 270 -35.47 3.62 9.59
N LEU A 271 -34.76 3.40 8.47
CA LEU A 271 -34.94 2.21 7.65
C LEU A 271 -34.44 0.94 8.38
N PRO A 272 -34.98 -0.26 8.06
CA PRO A 272 -34.39 -1.51 8.52
C PRO A 272 -32.92 -1.63 8.08
N SER A 273 -32.01 -2.05 8.96
CA SER A 273 -30.56 -2.17 8.66
C SER A 273 -30.27 -3.01 7.43
N ALA A 274 -30.96 -4.14 7.25
CA ALA A 274 -30.79 -4.99 6.08
C ALA A 274 -31.21 -4.28 4.77
N SER A 275 -32.18 -3.38 4.81
CA SER A 275 -32.58 -2.61 3.62
C SER A 275 -31.58 -1.49 3.31
N LEU A 276 -31.03 -0.84 4.34
CA LEU A 276 -30.07 0.25 4.16
C LEU A 276 -28.70 -0.24 3.65
N SER A 277 -28.21 -1.37 4.19
CA SER A 277 -26.90 -1.92 3.84
C SER A 277 -26.88 -2.72 2.53
N ALA A 278 -28.03 -3.12 1.98
CA ALA A 278 -28.12 -4.01 0.83
C ALA A 278 -27.34 -3.53 -0.40
N ALA A 279 -27.47 -2.25 -0.77
CA ALA A 279 -26.76 -1.68 -1.91
C ALA A 279 -25.26 -1.59 -1.67
N HIS A 280 -24.86 -1.28 -0.43
CA HIS A 280 -23.46 -1.22 -0.03
C HIS A 280 -22.78 -2.59 -0.10
N LEU A 281 -23.39 -3.62 0.50
CA LEU A 281 -22.88 -4.99 0.46
C LEU A 281 -22.84 -5.53 -0.97
N ALA A 282 -23.90 -5.30 -1.76
CA ALA A 282 -23.93 -5.74 -3.15
C ALA A 282 -22.80 -5.13 -3.98
N TRP A 283 -22.44 -3.87 -3.71
CA TRP A 283 -21.32 -3.23 -4.38
C TRP A 283 -19.97 -3.85 -3.97
N TRP A 284 -19.68 -3.97 -2.68
CA TRP A 284 -18.43 -4.55 -2.18
C TRP A 284 -18.24 -6.01 -2.60
N HIS A 285 -19.30 -6.82 -2.51
CA HIS A 285 -19.26 -8.23 -2.94
C HIS A 285 -19.05 -8.34 -4.45
N GLY A 286 -19.66 -7.43 -5.21
CA GLY A 286 -19.49 -7.33 -6.66
C GLY A 286 -18.07 -6.91 -7.05
N PHE A 287 -17.49 -5.94 -6.34
CA PHE A 287 -16.10 -5.52 -6.49
C PHE A 287 -15.16 -6.70 -6.30
N TRP A 288 -15.19 -7.34 -5.12
CA TRP A 288 -14.31 -8.47 -4.81
C TRP A 288 -14.51 -9.68 -5.73
N GLY A 289 -15.72 -9.88 -6.26
CA GLY A 289 -15.99 -10.92 -7.26
C GLY A 289 -15.36 -10.66 -8.64
N GLY A 290 -15.00 -9.40 -8.93
CA GLY A 290 -14.31 -9.00 -10.15
C GLY A 290 -12.78 -9.08 -10.05
N ILE A 291 -12.25 -8.95 -8.84
CA ILE A 291 -10.81 -8.82 -8.55
C ILE A 291 -10.05 -10.14 -8.70
N GLY A 292 -8.85 -10.03 -9.26
CA GLY A 292 -7.81 -11.07 -9.24
C GLY A 292 -7.22 -11.19 -7.83
N LEU A 293 -7.81 -12.08 -7.02
CA LEU A 293 -7.31 -12.37 -5.68
C LEU A 293 -6.12 -13.34 -5.73
N ALA A 294 -5.20 -13.16 -4.80
CA ALA A 294 -4.05 -14.03 -4.61
C ALA A 294 -3.84 -14.32 -3.12
N ARG A 295 -3.58 -15.59 -2.82
CA ARG A 295 -3.15 -16.10 -1.53
C ARG A 295 -1.67 -16.37 -1.59
N PHE A 296 -0.89 -15.76 -0.71
CA PHE A 296 0.51 -16.09 -0.47
C PHE A 296 0.67 -16.69 0.92
N SER A 297 1.60 -17.63 1.07
CA SER A 297 1.92 -18.18 2.38
C SER A 297 3.37 -18.63 2.49
N SER A 298 3.91 -18.56 3.70
CA SER A 298 5.30 -18.94 3.99
C SER A 298 5.43 -19.48 5.40
N ALA A 299 6.46 -20.29 5.64
CA ALA A 299 6.64 -20.94 6.95
C ALA A 299 6.86 -19.95 8.11
N ASP A 300 7.40 -18.75 7.82
CA ASP A 300 7.62 -17.68 8.80
C ASP A 300 6.47 -16.66 8.85
N GLY A 301 5.45 -16.80 8.01
CA GLY A 301 4.29 -15.91 7.94
C GLY A 301 4.54 -14.58 7.21
N SER A 302 5.74 -14.33 6.67
CA SER A 302 6.05 -13.09 5.96
C SER A 302 5.19 -12.89 4.71
N ALA A 303 5.01 -13.95 3.92
CA ALA A 303 4.16 -13.93 2.74
C ALA A 303 2.68 -13.66 3.07
N ASP A 304 2.17 -14.23 4.17
CA ASP A 304 0.79 -14.02 4.62
C ASP A 304 0.54 -12.56 5.06
N TYR A 305 1.56 -11.92 5.64
CA TYR A 305 1.51 -10.50 6.01
C TYR A 305 1.53 -9.59 4.78
N LEU A 306 2.41 -9.88 3.82
CA LEU A 306 2.54 -9.07 2.60
C LEU A 306 1.32 -9.23 1.67
N GLU A 307 0.70 -10.41 1.64
CA GLU A 307 -0.63 -10.60 1.04
C GLU A 307 -1.70 -9.71 1.69
N ASN A 308 -1.64 -9.58 3.02
CA ASN A 308 -2.57 -8.73 3.75
C ASN A 308 -2.48 -7.28 3.26
N LEU A 309 -1.26 -6.76 3.08
CA LEU A 309 -1.04 -5.41 2.54
C LEU A 309 -1.54 -5.27 1.11
N ARG A 310 -1.34 -6.29 0.26
CA ARG A 310 -1.93 -6.29 -1.10
C ARG A 310 -3.46 -6.21 -1.08
N THR A 311 -4.09 -6.91 -0.14
CA THR A 311 -5.56 -6.89 -0.01
C THR A 311 -6.04 -5.53 0.52
N LEU A 312 -5.29 -4.92 1.43
CA LEU A 312 -5.56 -3.58 1.96
C LEU A 312 -5.41 -2.51 0.88
N ASP A 313 -4.36 -2.54 0.07
CA ASP A 313 -4.17 -1.59 -1.04
C ASP A 313 -5.38 -1.60 -2.00
N LEU A 314 -5.91 -2.79 -2.35
CA LEU A 314 -7.10 -2.93 -3.18
C LEU A 314 -8.38 -2.46 -2.48
N TYR A 315 -8.50 -2.67 -1.17
CA TYR A 315 -9.62 -2.16 -0.37
C TYR A 315 -9.59 -0.63 -0.33
N ASP A 316 -8.43 -0.06 0.00
CA ASP A 316 -8.21 1.38 0.11
C ASP A 316 -8.50 2.03 -1.23
N ALA A 317 -7.92 1.56 -2.33
CA ALA A 317 -8.17 2.07 -3.68
C ALA A 317 -9.68 2.09 -4.02
N ALA A 318 -10.42 1.04 -3.65
CA ALA A 318 -11.87 0.96 -3.85
C ALA A 318 -12.66 1.94 -2.95
N ALA A 319 -12.14 2.21 -1.76
CA ALA A 319 -12.70 3.15 -0.79
C ALA A 319 -12.31 4.62 -1.06
N GLU A 320 -11.28 4.91 -1.87
CA GLU A 320 -10.80 6.27 -2.14
C GLU A 320 -10.85 6.75 -3.61
N SER A 321 -10.88 5.85 -4.61
CA SER A 321 -10.71 6.23 -6.03
C SER A 321 -11.93 5.91 -6.90
N ARG A 322 -13.07 6.57 -6.66
CA ARG A 322 -14.30 6.39 -7.47
C ARG A 322 -14.96 7.68 -7.96
N ASP A 323 -14.42 8.83 -7.60
CA ASP A 323 -14.93 10.16 -7.99
C ASP A 323 -14.08 10.82 -9.09
N THR A 324 -13.86 12.13 -9.01
CA THR A 324 -13.28 12.96 -10.07
C THR A 324 -11.75 12.94 -10.05
N TYR A 325 -11.16 12.73 -8.88
CA TYR A 325 -9.73 12.81 -8.68
C TYR A 325 -9.15 11.50 -8.11
N PRO A 326 -7.85 11.22 -8.32
CA PRO A 326 -7.15 10.14 -7.62
C PRO A 326 -7.35 10.25 -6.10
N GLY A 327 -7.39 9.09 -5.43
CA GLY A 327 -7.58 9.06 -3.98
C GLY A 327 -6.35 9.44 -3.15
N SER A 328 -5.20 9.67 -3.77
CA SER A 328 -3.98 10.14 -3.10
C SER A 328 -3.30 11.31 -3.81
N GLN A 329 -2.51 12.08 -3.06
CA GLN A 329 -1.72 13.20 -3.56
C GLN A 329 -0.35 13.23 -2.85
N ALA A 330 0.75 12.94 -3.55
CA ALA A 330 2.05 12.67 -2.90
C ALA A 330 2.00 11.51 -1.88
N GLY A 331 1.23 10.47 -2.21
CA GLY A 331 1.14 9.26 -1.41
C GLY A 331 0.17 9.33 -0.23
N GLU A 332 -0.29 10.52 0.17
CA GLU A 332 -1.24 10.69 1.27
C GLU A 332 -2.64 10.18 0.87
N GLY A 333 -3.20 9.26 1.66
CA GLY A 333 -4.57 8.76 1.49
C GLY A 333 -5.59 9.84 1.86
N ASP A 334 -6.04 10.59 0.86
CA ASP A 334 -6.75 11.87 1.04
C ASP A 334 -8.05 11.74 1.83
N LEU A 335 -8.77 10.63 1.59
CA LEU A 335 -10.06 10.38 2.22
C LEU A 335 -9.93 9.83 3.65
N PHE A 336 -8.73 9.43 4.06
CA PHE A 336 -8.48 8.75 5.33
C PHE A 336 -7.62 9.56 6.29
N SER A 337 -7.39 10.85 6.03
CA SER A 337 -6.67 11.70 6.97
C SER A 337 -7.45 11.90 8.28
N PRO A 338 -6.81 11.67 9.45
CA PRO A 338 -7.35 12.04 10.76
C PRO A 338 -6.83 13.41 11.27
N TYR A 339 -6.12 14.19 10.44
CA TYR A 339 -5.37 15.37 10.88
C TYR A 339 -6.07 16.70 10.57
N GLN A 340 -7.39 16.74 10.72
CA GLN A 340 -8.17 17.95 10.49
C GLN A 340 -7.99 18.44 9.03
N ASP A 341 -7.84 19.75 8.80
CA ASP A 341 -7.57 20.35 7.48
C ASP A 341 -6.06 20.43 7.18
N SER A 342 -5.21 19.85 8.03
CA SER A 342 -3.77 19.89 7.81
C SER A 342 -3.35 18.80 6.83
N ARG A 343 -2.40 19.13 5.96
CA ARG A 343 -1.70 18.23 5.03
C ARG A 343 -0.21 18.54 5.04
N ASN A 344 0.66 17.57 4.74
CA ASN A 344 2.10 17.85 4.65
C ASN A 344 2.48 18.51 3.34
N TRP A 345 1.80 18.11 2.27
CA TRP A 345 2.02 18.56 0.91
C TRP A 345 0.92 19.52 0.43
N ASP A 346 1.14 20.20 -0.70
CA ASP A 346 0.12 21.05 -1.35
C ASP A 346 -1.20 20.27 -1.56
N PRO A 347 -2.28 20.60 -0.83
CA PRO A 347 -3.55 19.86 -0.88
C PRO A 347 -4.30 20.04 -2.21
N GLY A 348 -3.84 20.95 -3.07
CA GLY A 348 -4.41 21.22 -4.38
C GLY A 348 -3.64 20.58 -5.53
N ALA A 349 -2.55 19.85 -5.27
CA ALA A 349 -1.67 19.31 -6.31
C ALA A 349 -1.52 17.79 -6.22
N TYR A 350 -1.24 17.15 -7.35
CA TYR A 350 -1.01 15.71 -7.46
C TYR A 350 0.42 15.47 -7.95
N TRP A 351 1.11 14.55 -7.30
CA TRP A 351 2.45 14.10 -7.66
C TRP A 351 2.32 12.80 -8.41
N HIS A 352 2.63 12.84 -9.70
CA HIS A 352 2.44 11.70 -10.58
C HIS A 352 3.30 10.49 -10.16
N TRP A 353 4.55 10.71 -9.74
CA TRP A 353 5.48 9.67 -9.30
C TRP A 353 4.97 8.82 -8.14
N ASN A 354 4.10 9.40 -7.31
CA ASN A 354 3.53 8.75 -6.13
C ASN A 354 2.18 8.06 -6.44
N LEU A 355 1.72 8.08 -7.69
CA LEU A 355 0.46 7.44 -8.15
C LEU A 355 0.68 6.16 -8.95
N ARG A 356 1.84 6.01 -9.59
CA ARG A 356 2.11 4.97 -10.60
C ARG A 356 2.00 3.53 -10.08
N MET A 357 2.34 3.27 -8.83
CA MET A 357 2.22 1.93 -8.24
C MET A 357 0.74 1.51 -8.10
N GLN A 358 -0.15 2.43 -7.70
CA GLN A 358 -1.58 2.13 -7.57
C GLN A 358 -2.21 1.86 -8.95
N VAL A 359 -1.79 2.60 -9.98
CA VAL A 359 -2.21 2.35 -11.36
C VAL A 359 -1.85 0.92 -11.80
N GLN A 360 -0.61 0.48 -11.54
CA GLN A 360 -0.14 -0.87 -11.86
C GLN A 360 -0.93 -1.95 -11.11
N VAL A 361 -1.20 -1.77 -9.82
CA VAL A 361 -1.96 -2.75 -9.02
C VAL A 361 -3.37 -2.90 -9.58
N ASN A 362 -4.06 -1.78 -9.84
CA ASN A 362 -5.41 -1.80 -10.39
C ASN A 362 -5.47 -2.52 -11.75
N LEU A 363 -4.47 -2.35 -12.61
CA LEU A 363 -4.35 -3.10 -13.86
C LEU A 363 -4.19 -4.61 -13.62
N SER A 364 -3.26 -4.99 -12.74
CA SER A 364 -2.89 -6.39 -12.47
C SER A 364 -3.99 -7.16 -11.73
N ALA A 365 -4.77 -6.47 -10.91
CA ALA A 365 -5.92 -7.01 -10.20
C ALA A 365 -7.22 -7.01 -11.02
N GLY A 366 -7.24 -6.34 -12.18
CA GLY A 366 -8.44 -6.17 -13.00
C GLY A 366 -9.43 -5.12 -12.49
N ALA A 367 -9.01 -4.26 -11.56
CA ALA A 367 -9.76 -3.14 -11.01
C ALA A 367 -9.70 -1.89 -11.92
N PHE A 368 -9.85 -2.10 -13.24
CA PHE A 368 -9.56 -1.10 -14.27
C PHE A 368 -10.25 0.26 -14.07
N SER A 369 -11.48 0.27 -13.55
CA SER A 369 -12.26 1.49 -13.34
C SER A 369 -11.73 2.36 -12.19
N LEU A 370 -10.94 1.79 -11.26
CA LEU A 370 -10.32 2.59 -10.19
C LEU A 370 -9.22 3.52 -10.74
N ASN A 371 -8.76 3.32 -11.98
CA ASN A 371 -7.84 4.23 -12.67
C ASN A 371 -8.56 5.37 -13.42
N ASP A 372 -9.89 5.37 -13.51
CA ASP A 372 -10.64 6.40 -14.24
C ASP A 372 -10.38 7.83 -13.71
N PRO A 373 -10.29 8.07 -12.38
CA PRO A 373 -9.97 9.39 -11.84
C PRO A 373 -8.54 9.86 -12.22
N TYR A 374 -7.58 8.93 -12.25
CA TYR A 374 -6.21 9.21 -12.72
C TYR A 374 -6.19 9.69 -14.17
N PHE A 375 -6.87 8.99 -15.07
CA PHE A 375 -6.92 9.42 -16.48
C PHE A 375 -7.72 10.71 -16.67
N SER A 376 -8.79 10.91 -15.89
CA SER A 376 -9.63 12.10 -15.96
C SER A 376 -8.89 13.35 -15.52
N LEU A 377 -8.08 13.26 -14.46
CA LEU A 377 -7.21 14.35 -13.99
C LEU A 377 -6.38 14.95 -15.13
N TYR A 378 -5.74 14.13 -15.97
CA TYR A 378 -4.94 14.62 -17.08
C TYR A 378 -5.78 14.94 -18.33
N ARG A 379 -6.72 14.07 -18.70
CA ARG A 379 -7.54 14.23 -19.92
C ARG A 379 -8.34 15.53 -19.88
N ASP A 380 -9.00 15.79 -18.76
CA ASP A 380 -9.95 16.90 -18.65
C ASP A 380 -9.21 18.25 -18.51
N ASN A 381 -7.95 18.20 -18.06
CA ASN A 381 -7.05 19.35 -17.97
C ASN A 381 -6.10 19.53 -19.17
N LEU A 382 -6.25 18.73 -20.24
CA LEU A 382 -5.38 18.80 -21.42
C LEU A 382 -5.25 20.22 -22.01
N PRO A 383 -6.33 21.01 -22.20
CA PRO A 383 -6.21 22.38 -22.71
C PRO A 383 -5.41 23.31 -21.80
N ALA A 384 -5.53 23.14 -20.47
CA ALA A 384 -4.79 23.93 -19.50
C ALA A 384 -3.30 23.59 -19.54
N MET A 385 -2.94 22.30 -19.63
CA MET A 385 -1.55 21.86 -19.79
C MET A 385 -0.91 22.36 -21.09
N GLN A 386 -1.67 22.40 -22.19
CA GLN A 386 -1.19 22.96 -23.47
C GLN A 386 -0.90 24.47 -23.33
N ALA A 387 -1.81 25.21 -22.69
CA ALA A 387 -1.62 26.63 -22.44
C ALA A 387 -0.41 26.89 -21.51
N TRP A 388 -0.25 26.07 -20.47
CA TRP A 388 0.91 26.09 -19.57
C TRP A 388 2.21 25.88 -20.35
N THR A 389 2.29 24.81 -21.13
CA THR A 389 3.45 24.47 -21.96
C THR A 389 3.81 25.61 -22.92
N GLN A 390 2.81 26.20 -23.58
CA GLN A 390 3.01 27.33 -24.49
C GLN A 390 3.61 28.54 -23.76
N ALA A 391 3.16 28.83 -22.54
CA ALA A 391 3.62 29.97 -21.75
C ALA A 391 4.98 29.74 -21.09
N HIS A 392 5.23 28.53 -20.59
CA HIS A 392 6.33 28.22 -19.66
C HIS A 392 7.48 27.44 -20.31
N MET A 393 7.25 26.75 -21.45
CA MET A 393 8.26 25.93 -22.13
C MET A 393 8.73 26.52 -23.46
N GLY A 394 8.77 27.85 -23.55
CA GLY A 394 9.31 28.57 -24.70
C GLY A 394 8.44 28.48 -25.96
N GLY A 395 7.12 28.34 -25.80
CA GLY A 395 6.17 28.27 -26.91
C GLY A 395 6.20 26.98 -27.72
N ARG A 396 6.73 25.89 -27.14
CA ARG A 396 6.77 24.57 -27.76
C ARG A 396 5.36 23.96 -27.89
N PRO A 397 5.10 23.18 -28.95
CA PRO A 397 3.84 22.47 -29.12
C PRO A 397 3.72 21.30 -28.14
N GLY A 398 2.52 20.77 -27.99
CA GLY A 398 2.26 19.59 -27.15
C GLY A 398 2.01 19.95 -25.68
N ILE A 399 2.21 18.97 -24.80
CA ILE A 399 2.14 19.15 -23.35
C ILE A 399 3.43 18.68 -22.67
N CYS A 400 3.99 19.54 -21.83
CA CYS A 400 4.81 19.16 -20.70
C CYS A 400 3.85 19.01 -19.53
N VAL A 401 3.57 17.78 -19.12
CA VAL A 401 2.73 17.51 -17.94
C VAL A 401 3.57 17.82 -16.71
N PRO A 402 3.14 18.75 -15.84
CA PRO A 402 3.83 19.01 -14.58
C PRO A 402 3.90 17.74 -13.71
N GLU A 403 5.05 17.48 -13.09
CA GLU A 403 5.21 16.35 -12.17
C GLU A 403 4.36 16.54 -10.92
N THR A 404 4.50 17.71 -10.30
CA THR A 404 3.53 18.25 -9.35
C THR A 404 2.55 19.14 -10.11
N MET A 405 1.34 18.64 -10.31
CA MET A 405 0.30 19.31 -11.10
C MET A 405 -0.88 19.68 -10.21
N ARG A 406 -1.27 20.96 -10.21
CA ARG A 406 -2.54 21.35 -9.59
C ARG A 406 -3.70 20.59 -10.22
N PHE A 407 -4.76 20.37 -9.44
CA PHE A 407 -6.01 19.73 -9.88
C PHE A 407 -6.62 20.33 -11.16
N ASN A 408 -6.24 21.55 -11.53
CA ASN A 408 -6.68 22.29 -12.72
C ASN A 408 -5.64 22.32 -13.87
N GLY A 409 -4.63 21.46 -13.84
CA GLY A 409 -3.67 21.28 -14.93
C GLY A 409 -2.47 22.23 -14.94
N GLN A 410 -2.33 23.12 -13.96
CA GLN A 410 -1.24 24.09 -13.92
C GLN A 410 -0.06 23.58 -13.08
N GLY A 411 1.17 23.90 -13.50
CA GLY A 411 2.40 23.47 -12.84
C GLY A 411 2.82 24.37 -11.67
N TYR A 412 1.89 24.87 -10.88
CA TYR A 412 2.20 25.57 -9.62
C TYR A 412 2.25 24.58 -8.46
N GLU A 413 3.20 24.78 -7.56
CA GLU A 413 3.40 23.94 -6.36
C GLU A 413 3.50 24.84 -5.12
N TYR A 414 2.57 24.68 -4.17
CA TYR A 414 2.45 25.50 -2.97
C TYR A 414 2.93 24.78 -1.71
N GLU A 415 4.24 24.67 -1.58
CA GLU A 415 4.86 24.02 -0.42
C GLU A 415 5.25 24.99 0.68
N THR A 416 5.02 24.59 1.94
CA THR A 416 5.30 25.44 3.12
C THR A 416 6.78 25.75 3.32
N TRP A 417 7.67 24.90 2.78
CA TRP A 417 9.12 25.06 2.83
C TRP A 417 9.68 25.89 1.66
N LEU A 418 8.85 26.26 0.68
CA LEU A 418 9.23 27.14 -0.42
C LEU A 418 8.95 28.61 -0.10
N SER A 419 9.88 29.50 -0.44
CA SER A 419 9.72 30.96 -0.27
C SER A 419 8.81 31.61 -1.32
N SER A 420 8.54 30.90 -2.41
CA SER A 420 7.69 31.28 -3.53
C SER A 420 7.17 30.00 -4.18
N PRO A 421 6.02 30.04 -4.90
CA PRO A 421 5.49 28.83 -5.52
C PRO A 421 6.52 28.18 -6.45
N GLY A 422 6.61 26.85 -6.37
CA GLY A 422 7.34 26.06 -7.35
C GLY A 422 6.67 26.19 -8.73
N LEU A 423 7.47 26.19 -9.78
CA LEU A 423 7.05 26.09 -11.18
C LEU A 423 7.55 24.79 -11.79
N ASN A 424 6.64 23.85 -12.01
CA ASN A 424 6.87 22.60 -12.70
C ASN A 424 6.67 22.79 -14.21
N CYS A 425 7.45 22.09 -15.04
CA CYS A 425 7.43 22.30 -16.50
C CYS A 425 7.61 23.77 -16.88
N ASP A 426 8.66 24.40 -16.36
CA ASP A 426 9.01 25.80 -16.65
C ASP A 426 10.48 25.95 -17.05
N ALA A 427 10.70 26.36 -18.31
CA ALA A 427 12.02 26.53 -18.89
C ALA A 427 12.72 27.83 -18.45
N SER A 428 12.00 28.75 -17.79
CA SER A 428 12.53 30.05 -17.35
C SER A 428 13.05 30.04 -15.92
N SER A 429 12.57 29.11 -15.11
CA SER A 429 12.97 28.88 -13.73
C SER A 429 14.38 28.31 -13.66
N GLY A 430 15.09 28.59 -12.56
CA GLY A 430 16.34 27.91 -12.27
C GLY A 430 16.09 26.44 -11.93
N PRO A 431 17.10 25.56 -12.05
CA PRO A 431 16.94 24.16 -11.69
C PRO A 431 16.59 24.02 -10.21
N TYR A 432 15.46 23.38 -9.94
CA TYR A 432 15.05 22.89 -8.62
C TYR A 432 14.12 21.69 -8.86
N TYR A 433 14.17 20.68 -7.99
CA TYR A 433 13.33 19.46 -8.00
C TYR A 433 12.64 19.16 -9.35
N ASN A 434 11.40 19.60 -9.53
CA ASN A 434 10.56 19.29 -10.69
C ASN A 434 10.48 20.35 -11.79
N ALA A 435 11.28 21.41 -11.71
CA ALA A 435 11.27 22.54 -12.66
C ALA A 435 11.27 22.11 -14.13
N ARG A 436 12.12 21.14 -14.45
CA ARG A 436 12.34 20.60 -15.81
C ARG A 436 12.26 19.09 -15.84
N THR A 437 11.40 18.50 -15.02
CA THR A 437 10.94 17.12 -15.22
C THR A 437 10.01 17.12 -16.44
N ILE A 438 10.50 16.65 -17.59
CA ILE A 438 9.78 16.76 -18.87
C ILE A 438 9.08 15.47 -19.31
N THR A 439 9.20 14.40 -18.52
CA THR A 439 8.84 13.03 -18.90
C THR A 439 7.54 12.52 -18.30
N THR A 440 6.94 13.23 -17.34
CA THR A 440 5.68 12.86 -16.69
C THR A 440 4.58 12.57 -17.72
N GLY A 441 4.45 13.41 -18.76
CA GLY A 441 3.46 13.22 -19.81
C GLY A 441 3.67 11.95 -20.65
N ALA A 442 4.91 11.49 -20.76
CA ALA A 442 5.21 10.23 -21.43
C ALA A 442 4.71 9.04 -20.61
N GLU A 443 4.93 9.05 -19.31
CA GLU A 443 4.46 7.98 -18.44
C GLU A 443 2.93 7.96 -18.34
N VAL A 444 2.27 9.13 -18.18
CA VAL A 444 0.80 9.24 -18.32
C VAL A 444 0.31 8.62 -19.63
N GLY A 445 0.96 8.96 -20.75
CA GLY A 445 0.65 8.40 -22.07
C GLY A 445 0.87 6.88 -22.17
N LEU A 446 1.89 6.35 -21.49
CA LEU A 446 2.14 4.91 -21.43
C LEU A 446 1.11 4.18 -20.57
N TRP A 447 0.65 4.79 -19.46
CA TRP A 447 -0.47 4.24 -18.69
C TRP A 447 -1.76 4.19 -19.51
N VAL A 448 -2.02 5.19 -20.36
CA VAL A 448 -3.13 5.14 -21.34
C VAL A 448 -2.98 3.94 -22.28
N TRP A 449 -1.77 3.75 -22.82
CA TRP A 449 -1.49 2.63 -23.73
C TRP A 449 -1.67 1.28 -23.02
N GLN A 450 -1.13 1.12 -21.82
CA GLN A 450 -1.23 -0.09 -21.03
C GLN A 450 -2.68 -0.39 -20.63
N GLN A 451 -3.45 0.59 -20.16
CA GLN A 451 -4.88 0.41 -19.88
C GLN A 451 -5.64 -0.08 -21.13
N TYR A 452 -5.34 0.48 -22.31
CA TYR A 452 -5.89 -0.03 -23.57
C TYR A 452 -5.46 -1.48 -23.86
N GLN A 453 -4.18 -1.81 -23.72
CA GLN A 453 -3.71 -3.19 -23.96
C GLN A 453 -4.35 -4.17 -22.98
N MET A 454 -4.54 -3.77 -21.72
CA MET A 454 -5.16 -4.55 -20.66
C MET A 454 -6.66 -4.74 -20.86
N THR A 455 -7.39 -3.78 -21.41
CA THR A 455 -8.86 -3.85 -21.53
C THR A 455 -9.35 -4.17 -22.95
N GLY A 456 -8.55 -3.85 -23.95
CA GLY A 456 -8.97 -3.78 -25.35
C GLY A 456 -9.96 -2.65 -25.66
N ASP A 457 -10.19 -1.72 -24.73
CA ASP A 457 -11.19 -0.66 -24.89
C ASP A 457 -10.69 0.45 -25.84
N ARG A 458 -11.13 0.35 -27.10
CA ARG A 458 -10.79 1.33 -28.13
C ARG A 458 -11.47 2.69 -27.89
N ALA A 459 -12.60 2.75 -27.19
CA ALA A 459 -13.25 4.02 -26.86
C ALA A 459 -12.45 4.76 -25.78
N PHE A 460 -11.99 4.05 -24.75
CA PHE A 460 -11.04 4.57 -23.78
C PHE A 460 -9.78 5.10 -24.47
N LEU A 461 -9.16 4.30 -25.35
CA LEU A 461 -7.97 4.74 -26.09
C LEU A 461 -8.26 5.99 -26.92
N ALA A 462 -9.36 6.04 -27.65
CA ALA A 462 -9.70 7.21 -28.47
C ALA A 462 -9.91 8.48 -27.63
N ALA A 463 -10.51 8.36 -26.45
CA ALA A 463 -10.74 9.48 -25.54
C ALA A 463 -9.44 10.02 -24.91
N ASN A 464 -8.46 9.15 -24.65
CA ASN A 464 -7.23 9.51 -23.94
C ASN A 464 -5.98 9.60 -24.83
N TYR A 465 -6.04 9.13 -26.08
CA TYR A 465 -4.96 9.24 -27.08
C TYR A 465 -4.40 10.66 -27.26
N PRO A 466 -5.20 11.74 -27.17
CA PRO A 466 -4.65 13.10 -27.18
C PRO A 466 -3.53 13.34 -26.15
N LEU A 467 -3.58 12.71 -24.96
CA LEU A 467 -2.50 12.80 -23.96
C LEU A 467 -1.19 12.20 -24.50
N MET A 468 -1.27 11.03 -25.14
CA MET A 468 -0.10 10.38 -25.76
C MET A 468 0.48 11.25 -26.88
N ALA A 469 -0.38 11.68 -27.80
CA ALA A 469 0.02 12.45 -28.98
C ALA A 469 0.64 13.80 -28.61
N GLN A 470 0.05 14.52 -27.66
CA GLN A 470 0.56 15.83 -27.24
C GLN A 470 1.86 15.72 -26.44
N SER A 471 2.02 14.68 -25.60
CA SER A 471 3.29 14.44 -24.90
C SER A 471 4.40 14.06 -25.87
N ALA A 472 4.12 13.23 -26.88
CA ALA A 472 5.08 12.88 -27.91
C ALA A 472 5.48 14.08 -28.79
N ARG A 473 4.53 14.96 -29.12
CA ARG A 473 4.81 16.22 -29.84
C ARG A 473 5.71 17.14 -29.03
N PHE A 474 5.49 17.24 -27.73
CA PHE A 474 6.32 18.05 -26.84
C PHE A 474 7.74 17.51 -26.74
N LEU A 475 7.92 16.24 -26.39
CA LEU A 475 9.26 15.63 -26.30
C LEU A 475 10.04 15.76 -27.60
N LEU A 476 9.41 15.48 -28.75
CA LEU A 476 10.04 15.65 -30.06
C LEU A 476 10.46 17.10 -30.34
N ALA A 477 9.65 18.08 -29.93
CA ALA A 477 9.96 19.50 -30.10
C ALA A 477 10.96 20.03 -29.06
N TYR A 478 11.09 19.34 -27.92
CA TYR A 478 12.06 19.65 -26.88
C TYR A 478 13.46 19.19 -27.28
N ALA A 479 13.57 17.97 -27.81
CA ALA A 479 14.82 17.39 -28.26
C ALA A 479 15.45 18.17 -29.43
N THR A 480 16.76 18.27 -29.44
CA THR A 480 17.55 18.85 -30.53
C THR A 480 18.37 17.78 -31.23
N THR A 481 18.60 17.93 -32.53
CA THR A 481 19.50 16.99 -33.25
C THR A 481 20.95 17.44 -33.07
N GLY A 482 21.75 16.61 -32.42
CA GLY A 482 23.18 16.82 -32.18
C GLY A 482 24.03 16.67 -33.44
N ALA A 483 25.32 16.99 -33.31
CA ALA A 483 26.30 16.84 -34.39
C ALA A 483 26.54 15.37 -34.81
N ASP A 484 26.21 14.43 -33.93
CA ASP A 484 26.21 12.98 -34.16
C ASP A 484 24.94 12.48 -34.88
N GLY A 485 23.98 13.37 -35.15
CA GLY A 485 22.69 13.06 -35.76
C GLY A 485 21.68 12.42 -34.80
N LYS A 486 21.97 12.39 -33.50
CA LYS A 486 21.10 11.85 -32.45
C LYS A 486 20.24 12.94 -31.82
N LEU A 487 19.17 12.52 -31.14
CA LEU A 487 18.33 13.40 -30.35
C LEU A 487 18.98 13.60 -28.99
N HIS A 488 19.03 14.87 -28.56
CA HIS A 488 19.53 15.27 -27.26
C HIS A 488 18.55 16.17 -26.54
N THR A 489 18.40 15.96 -25.23
CA THR A 489 17.64 16.82 -24.33
C THR A 489 18.58 17.56 -23.39
N TYR A 490 18.46 18.89 -23.39
CA TYR A 490 19.13 19.77 -22.45
C TYR A 490 18.49 21.17 -22.51
N PRO A 491 18.35 21.89 -21.40
CA PRO A 491 18.59 21.43 -20.01
C PRO A 491 17.40 20.62 -19.47
N SER A 492 17.65 19.42 -18.94
CA SER A 492 16.58 18.55 -18.43
C SER A 492 16.94 18.03 -17.03
N ASN A 493 15.94 17.81 -16.19
CA ASN A 493 16.15 17.16 -14.91
C ASN A 493 16.03 15.64 -15.09
N ALA A 494 16.99 14.88 -14.55
CA ALA A 494 16.86 13.44 -14.36
C ALA A 494 15.96 13.19 -13.15
N HIS A 495 14.68 13.48 -13.38
CA HIS A 495 13.67 13.70 -12.34
C HIS A 495 14.27 14.57 -11.20
N GLU A 496 13.86 14.39 -9.96
CA GLU A 496 14.39 15.18 -8.84
C GLU A 496 15.85 14.87 -8.48
N THR A 497 16.45 13.81 -9.07
CA THR A 497 17.76 13.31 -8.66
C THR A 497 18.92 14.17 -9.17
N GLN A 498 18.99 14.50 -10.46
CA GLN A 498 20.01 15.40 -11.01
C GLN A 498 19.33 16.50 -11.83
N TRP A 499 19.80 17.74 -11.72
CA TRP A 499 19.13 18.89 -12.37
C TRP A 499 19.96 19.50 -13.49
N ASP A 500 19.29 19.98 -14.54
CA ASP A 500 19.90 20.61 -15.72
C ASP A 500 21.06 19.79 -16.33
N VAL A 501 20.84 18.49 -16.50
CA VAL A 501 21.79 17.54 -17.10
C VAL A 501 21.46 17.24 -18.55
N HIS A 502 22.42 16.68 -19.28
CA HIS A 502 22.24 16.20 -20.64
C HIS A 502 21.66 14.79 -20.63
N ASP A 503 20.68 14.56 -21.50
CA ASP A 503 20.14 13.26 -21.86
C ASP A 503 19.86 12.35 -20.63
N PRO A 504 19.01 12.79 -19.68
CA PRO A 504 18.60 11.95 -18.56
C PRO A 504 18.13 10.56 -18.97
N THR A 505 18.38 9.56 -18.13
CA THR A 505 17.88 8.20 -18.37
C THR A 505 16.36 8.14 -18.44
N THR A 506 15.65 9.00 -17.69
CA THR A 506 14.19 9.16 -17.78
C THR A 506 13.75 9.65 -19.15
N ASP A 507 14.42 10.65 -19.73
CA ASP A 507 14.11 11.19 -21.06
C ASP A 507 14.31 10.11 -22.14
N LEU A 508 15.44 9.40 -22.06
CA LEU A 508 15.76 8.32 -22.99
C LEU A 508 14.76 7.16 -22.89
N ALA A 509 14.32 6.80 -21.68
CA ALA A 509 13.33 5.75 -21.48
C ALA A 509 11.96 6.18 -22.03
N ALA A 510 11.57 7.43 -21.77
CA ALA A 510 10.33 8.02 -22.29
C ALA A 510 10.29 8.05 -23.82
N GLU A 511 11.35 8.53 -24.48
CA GLU A 511 11.41 8.57 -25.94
C GLU A 511 11.42 7.17 -26.58
N GLN A 512 12.14 6.21 -25.98
CA GLN A 512 12.21 4.83 -26.48
C GLN A 512 10.87 4.10 -26.42
N THR A 513 9.96 4.51 -25.52
CA THR A 513 8.70 3.80 -25.24
C THR A 513 7.46 4.55 -25.73
N LEU A 514 7.35 5.85 -25.46
CA LEU A 514 6.19 6.66 -25.86
C LEU A 514 6.11 6.82 -27.38
N PHE A 515 7.23 7.04 -28.08
CA PHE A 515 7.18 7.26 -29.53
C PHE A 515 6.62 6.02 -30.27
N PRO A 516 7.11 4.79 -30.04
CA PRO A 516 6.50 3.60 -30.65
C PRO A 516 5.06 3.36 -30.20
N ALA A 517 4.72 3.58 -28.93
CA ALA A 517 3.35 3.40 -28.43
C ALA A 517 2.37 4.37 -29.10
N THR A 518 2.77 5.64 -29.26
CA THR A 518 1.98 6.67 -29.94
C THR A 518 1.80 6.36 -31.42
N VAL A 519 2.85 5.88 -32.11
CA VAL A 519 2.75 5.41 -33.49
C VAL A 519 1.71 4.29 -33.62
N GLN A 520 1.75 3.30 -32.73
CA GLN A 520 0.82 2.17 -32.75
C GLN A 520 -0.62 2.62 -32.46
N ALA A 521 -0.83 3.45 -31.43
CA ALA A 521 -2.13 3.99 -31.09
C ALA A 521 -2.72 4.84 -32.24
N ALA A 522 -1.92 5.74 -32.82
CA ALA A 522 -2.33 6.59 -33.94
C ALA A 522 -2.74 5.76 -35.17
N GLN A 523 -1.96 4.73 -35.51
CA GLN A 523 -2.27 3.83 -36.62
C GLN A 523 -3.53 3.01 -36.35
N LEU A 524 -3.71 2.52 -35.12
CA LEU A 524 -4.90 1.80 -34.71
C LEU A 524 -6.16 2.68 -34.77
N LEU A 525 -6.06 3.95 -34.42
CA LEU A 525 -7.16 4.91 -34.48
C LEU A 525 -7.35 5.54 -35.87
N GLY A 526 -6.36 5.45 -36.75
CA GLY A 526 -6.36 6.09 -38.07
C GLY A 526 -6.19 7.62 -38.00
N GLN A 527 -5.35 8.11 -37.08
CA GLN A 527 -5.16 9.54 -36.80
C GLN A 527 -3.67 9.96 -36.90
N ASP A 528 -3.39 11.27 -36.92
CA ASP A 528 -2.05 11.90 -36.84
C ASP A 528 -0.96 11.29 -37.76
N ALA A 529 -1.26 11.09 -39.04
CA ALA A 529 -0.29 10.55 -40.00
C ALA A 529 1.01 11.38 -40.09
N ASP A 530 0.95 12.69 -39.84
CA ASP A 530 2.10 13.59 -39.78
C ASP A 530 3.00 13.29 -38.58
N LEU A 531 2.41 13.11 -37.40
CA LEU A 531 3.13 12.76 -36.17
C LEU A 531 3.75 11.38 -36.32
N VAL A 532 3.01 10.41 -36.85
CA VAL A 532 3.51 9.06 -37.12
C VAL A 532 4.77 9.11 -37.99
N ALA A 533 4.79 9.93 -39.04
CA ALA A 533 5.97 10.07 -39.89
C ALA A 533 7.15 10.70 -39.15
N GLN A 534 6.90 11.72 -38.32
CA GLN A 534 7.92 12.40 -37.51
C GLN A 534 8.52 11.47 -36.45
N LEU A 535 7.68 10.74 -35.70
CA LEU A 535 8.11 9.81 -34.67
C LEU A 535 8.90 8.65 -35.25
N ASN A 536 8.48 8.07 -36.38
CA ASN A 536 9.26 7.03 -37.07
C ASN A 536 10.66 7.51 -37.51
N ALA A 537 10.80 8.79 -37.86
CA ALA A 537 12.10 9.38 -38.17
C ALA A 537 12.94 9.72 -36.91
N ALA A 538 12.29 9.90 -35.76
CA ALA A 538 12.89 10.21 -34.48
C ALA A 538 13.41 8.96 -33.73
N ILE A 539 12.63 7.88 -33.70
CA ILE A 539 12.95 6.62 -33.00
C ILE A 539 14.41 6.13 -33.21
N PRO A 540 14.96 6.01 -34.44
CA PRO A 540 16.33 5.54 -34.63
C PRO A 540 17.42 6.52 -34.18
N LYS A 541 17.04 7.76 -33.83
CA LYS A 541 17.93 8.83 -33.36
C LYS A 541 17.99 8.96 -31.85
N VAL A 542 17.14 8.25 -31.10
CA VAL A 542 17.24 8.21 -29.63
C VAL A 542 18.57 7.58 -29.23
N LEU A 543 19.20 8.12 -28.18
CA LEU A 543 20.47 7.63 -27.66
C LEU A 543 20.30 6.32 -26.87
N PRO A 544 21.35 5.49 -26.77
CA PRO A 544 21.37 4.41 -25.79
C PRO A 544 21.40 4.99 -24.37
N PHE A 545 20.99 4.20 -23.37
CA PHE A 545 21.08 4.62 -21.97
C PHE A 545 22.52 4.99 -21.57
N ALA A 546 22.63 6.09 -20.81
CA ALA A 546 23.88 6.56 -20.25
C ALA A 546 24.50 5.49 -19.34
N ARG A 547 25.83 5.35 -19.39
CA ARG A 547 26.56 4.39 -18.56
C ARG A 547 27.65 5.07 -17.77
N THR A 548 27.87 4.62 -16.55
CA THR A 548 28.96 5.08 -15.70
C THR A 548 29.62 3.92 -14.97
N ASP A 549 30.79 4.17 -14.39
CA ASP A 549 31.48 3.20 -13.58
C ASP A 549 30.75 2.99 -12.24
N ALA A 550 30.62 1.74 -11.81
CA ALA A 550 29.90 1.41 -10.57
C ALA A 550 30.54 2.01 -9.30
N ALA A 551 31.85 2.25 -9.33
CA ALA A 551 32.64 2.54 -8.14
C ALA A 551 32.60 4.01 -7.73
N THR A 552 32.75 4.93 -8.68
CA THR A 552 32.79 6.38 -8.45
C THR A 552 31.62 7.09 -9.09
N ARG A 553 31.03 6.54 -10.16
CA ARG A 553 29.88 7.11 -10.88
C ARG A 553 30.14 8.52 -11.40
N THR A 554 31.37 8.79 -11.82
CA THR A 554 31.79 10.14 -12.26
C THR A 554 32.12 10.20 -13.74
N GLN A 555 32.34 9.06 -14.37
CA GLN A 555 32.78 9.00 -15.77
C GLN A 555 31.67 8.50 -16.68
N LEU A 556 31.40 9.21 -17.76
CA LEU A 556 30.55 8.71 -18.85
C LEU A 556 31.30 7.61 -19.62
N LEU A 557 30.68 6.45 -19.73
CA LEU A 557 31.21 5.28 -20.42
C LEU A 557 30.42 5.02 -21.71
N THR A 558 31.11 4.43 -22.69
CA THR A 558 30.45 3.93 -23.90
C THR A 558 29.86 2.53 -23.66
N PRO A 559 28.89 2.07 -24.47
CA PRO A 559 28.35 0.72 -24.37
C PRO A 559 29.40 -0.41 -24.44
N ALA A 560 30.61 -0.15 -24.96
CA ALA A 560 31.69 -1.13 -24.98
C ALA A 560 32.22 -1.50 -23.57
N ALA A 561 31.94 -0.68 -22.55
CA ALA A 561 32.32 -0.94 -21.16
C ALA A 561 31.63 -2.19 -20.58
N ASP A 562 30.51 -2.62 -21.16
CA ASP A 562 29.77 -3.82 -20.77
C ASP A 562 30.65 -5.07 -20.69
N ALA A 563 31.62 -5.18 -21.59
CA ALA A 563 32.54 -6.31 -21.66
C ALA A 563 33.40 -6.48 -20.39
N ALA A 564 33.60 -5.41 -19.62
CA ALA A 564 34.30 -5.46 -18.33
C ALA A 564 33.37 -5.79 -17.16
N GLY A 565 32.05 -5.64 -17.32
CA GLY A 565 31.05 -5.93 -16.29
C GLY A 565 31.15 -5.06 -15.03
N GLN A 566 31.67 -3.84 -15.17
CA GLN A 566 31.82 -2.85 -14.07
C GLN A 566 31.01 -1.58 -14.29
N ASP A 567 30.30 -1.49 -15.42
CA ASP A 567 29.42 -0.40 -15.75
C ASP A 567 28.00 -0.63 -15.21
N VAL A 568 27.34 0.49 -14.93
CA VAL A 568 25.93 0.59 -14.51
C VAL A 568 25.25 1.69 -15.32
N ILE A 569 23.91 1.69 -15.30
CA ILE A 569 23.11 2.76 -15.90
C ILE A 569 23.30 4.03 -15.07
N ALA A 570 23.71 5.10 -15.72
CA ALA A 570 23.87 6.40 -15.09
C ALA A 570 22.53 7.15 -15.04
N PRO A 571 22.31 8.05 -14.07
CA PRO A 571 21.16 8.95 -14.07
C PRO A 571 21.04 9.82 -15.33
N SER A 572 22.16 10.21 -15.93
CA SER A 572 22.23 11.07 -17.12
C SER A 572 23.58 10.91 -17.84
N TYR A 573 23.74 11.61 -18.97
CA TYR A 573 25.04 11.73 -19.66
C TYR A 573 26.07 12.59 -18.90
N ASP A 574 25.67 13.22 -17.80
CA ASP A 574 26.54 13.95 -16.86
C ASP A 574 26.65 13.20 -15.52
N PRO A 575 27.28 12.02 -15.46
CA PRO A 575 27.24 11.17 -14.26
C PRO A 575 27.83 11.83 -13.00
N ALA A 576 28.77 12.77 -13.16
CA ALA A 576 29.35 13.54 -12.06
C ALA A 576 28.46 14.70 -11.55
N ALA A 577 27.29 14.93 -12.15
CA ALA A 577 26.35 15.94 -11.66
C ALA A 577 25.91 15.61 -10.22
N THR A 578 25.61 16.67 -9.46
CA THR A 578 25.24 16.52 -8.05
C THR A 578 23.88 15.85 -7.94
N ASN A 579 23.77 14.88 -7.02
CA ASN A 579 22.48 14.31 -6.67
C ASN A 579 21.79 15.18 -5.62
N HIS A 580 20.51 15.46 -5.83
CA HIS A 580 19.67 16.29 -4.98
C HIS A 580 18.53 15.51 -4.29
N ASN A 581 18.19 14.32 -4.81
CA ASN A 581 17.21 13.41 -4.23
C ASN A 581 17.74 11.97 -4.15
N SER A 582 17.06 11.12 -3.40
CA SER A 582 17.45 9.74 -3.08
C SER A 582 16.63 8.68 -3.83
N GLU A 583 16.64 8.73 -5.17
CA GLU A 583 15.90 7.81 -6.02
C GLU A 583 16.81 7.05 -6.99
N ASN A 584 16.46 5.78 -7.25
CA ASN A 584 17.28 4.87 -8.06
C ASN A 584 16.95 5.00 -9.56
N ILE A 585 16.95 6.22 -10.11
CA ILE A 585 16.45 6.50 -11.48
C ILE A 585 17.19 5.77 -12.62
N GLY A 586 18.36 5.19 -12.35
CA GLY A 586 19.03 4.28 -13.28
C GLY A 586 18.28 2.96 -13.52
N LEU A 587 17.24 2.67 -12.72
CA LEU A 587 16.36 1.51 -12.85
C LEU A 587 15.02 1.83 -13.51
N GLU A 588 14.72 3.09 -13.82
CA GLU A 588 13.50 3.46 -14.56
C GLU A 588 13.32 2.70 -15.89
N PRO A 589 14.39 2.35 -16.66
CA PRO A 589 14.25 1.48 -17.82
C PRO A 589 13.73 0.07 -17.51
N VAL A 590 13.83 -0.41 -16.27
CA VAL A 590 13.29 -1.70 -15.80
C VAL A 590 11.80 -1.54 -15.48
N TRP A 591 11.48 -0.61 -14.60
CA TRP A 591 10.12 -0.23 -14.23
C TRP A 591 10.06 1.28 -13.99
N PRO A 592 9.04 2.01 -14.49
CA PRO A 592 7.82 1.52 -15.12
C PRO A 592 7.93 1.37 -16.65
N TYR A 593 8.99 1.86 -17.28
CA TYR A 593 9.09 1.92 -18.74
C TYR A 593 9.19 0.53 -19.42
N GLY A 594 9.63 -0.50 -18.70
CA GLY A 594 9.64 -1.88 -19.21
C GLY A 594 10.53 -2.12 -20.42
N VAL A 595 11.56 -1.28 -20.61
CA VAL A 595 12.53 -1.39 -21.72
C VAL A 595 13.50 -2.55 -21.49
N ILE A 596 13.89 -2.76 -20.22
CA ILE A 596 14.78 -3.82 -19.78
C ILE A 596 13.99 -4.72 -18.85
N GLY A 597 14.13 -6.04 -19.00
CA GLY A 597 13.56 -6.97 -18.04
C GLY A 597 14.44 -8.18 -17.82
N ASP A 598 13.81 -9.30 -17.50
CA ASP A 598 14.48 -10.55 -17.12
C ASP A 598 15.26 -11.27 -18.23
N SER A 599 15.20 -10.77 -19.46
CA SER A 599 15.92 -11.30 -20.61
C SER A 599 16.22 -10.21 -21.64
N GLY A 600 17.31 -10.38 -22.38
CA GLY A 600 17.75 -9.44 -23.41
C GLY A 600 19.18 -8.92 -23.19
N PRO A 601 19.69 -8.11 -24.12
CA PRO A 601 21.09 -7.68 -24.12
C PRO A 601 21.46 -6.69 -23.00
N LEU A 602 20.47 -6.08 -22.33
CA LEU A 602 20.70 -5.11 -21.25
C LEU A 602 20.36 -5.66 -19.85
N THR A 603 19.86 -6.90 -19.75
CA THR A 603 19.45 -7.51 -18.48
C THR A 603 20.60 -7.58 -17.48
N ASP A 604 21.78 -8.00 -17.93
CA ASP A 604 22.94 -8.10 -17.04
C ASP A 604 23.40 -6.71 -16.56
N LEU A 605 23.28 -5.68 -17.39
CA LEU A 605 23.56 -4.29 -17.00
C LEU A 605 22.56 -3.83 -15.93
N ALA A 606 21.27 -4.05 -16.12
CA ALA A 606 20.25 -3.66 -15.13
C ALA A 606 20.42 -4.41 -13.80
N LYS A 607 20.73 -5.71 -13.84
CA LYS A 607 21.05 -6.49 -12.63
C LYS A 607 22.27 -5.95 -11.89
N ARG A 608 23.32 -5.53 -12.61
CA ARG A 608 24.46 -4.83 -12.00
C ARG A 608 24.04 -3.50 -11.39
N SER A 609 23.29 -2.67 -12.12
CA SER A 609 22.78 -1.39 -11.61
C SER A 609 21.97 -1.56 -10.34
N TYR A 610 21.09 -2.58 -10.29
CA TYR A 610 20.30 -2.92 -9.11
C TYR A 610 21.19 -3.30 -7.92
N ALA A 611 22.15 -4.20 -8.14
CA ALA A 611 23.00 -4.73 -7.07
C ALA A 611 23.85 -3.65 -6.36
N VAL A 612 24.20 -2.56 -7.05
CA VAL A 612 25.02 -1.48 -6.48
C VAL A 612 24.29 -0.13 -6.43
N ARG A 613 22.97 -0.12 -6.54
CA ARG A 613 22.13 1.09 -6.55
C ARG A 613 22.42 1.99 -5.33
N PRO A 614 22.36 3.33 -5.50
CA PRO A 614 22.85 4.27 -4.48
C PRO A 614 21.94 4.38 -3.26
N TYR A 615 20.63 4.18 -3.43
CA TYR A 615 19.62 4.44 -2.40
C TYR A 615 18.72 3.22 -2.18
N PRO A 616 19.28 2.08 -1.73
CA PRO A 616 18.46 0.90 -1.46
C PRO A 616 17.50 1.18 -0.30
N LEU A 617 16.20 0.89 -0.50
CA LEU A 617 15.16 0.99 0.53
C LEU A 617 15.11 2.37 1.24
N ALA A 618 15.36 3.46 0.50
CA ALA A 618 15.62 4.78 1.09
C ALA A 618 14.36 5.59 1.47
N ASN A 619 13.24 5.32 0.81
CA ASN A 619 11.91 5.94 0.97
C ASN A 619 10.82 4.88 1.02
N ASP A 620 9.59 5.22 1.37
CA ASP A 620 8.46 4.28 1.42
C ASP A 620 7.91 3.94 0.03
N TRP A 621 8.05 4.85 -0.94
CA TRP A 621 7.80 4.63 -2.37
C TRP A 621 8.95 3.91 -3.12
N ASN A 622 9.85 3.25 -2.40
CA ASN A 622 11.04 2.66 -2.99
C ASN A 622 10.72 1.43 -3.87
N LEU A 623 11.15 1.47 -5.13
CA LEU A 623 10.81 0.45 -6.12
C LEU A 623 11.68 -0.81 -6.11
N ASP A 624 12.64 -0.93 -5.19
CA ASP A 624 13.56 -2.07 -5.16
C ASP A 624 12.88 -3.45 -5.25
N PRO A 625 11.73 -3.71 -4.59
CA PRO A 625 11.02 -4.98 -4.75
C PRO A 625 10.46 -5.21 -6.16
N LEU A 626 10.00 -4.14 -6.80
CA LEU A 626 9.37 -4.17 -8.12
C LEU A 626 10.41 -4.34 -9.23
N ASP A 627 11.54 -3.64 -9.11
CA ASP A 627 12.71 -3.84 -9.97
C ASP A 627 13.26 -5.27 -9.83
N ALA A 628 13.34 -5.79 -8.61
CA ALA A 628 13.75 -7.17 -8.37
C ALA A 628 12.79 -8.17 -9.04
N ALA A 629 11.48 -7.93 -8.96
CA ALA A 629 10.48 -8.77 -9.62
C ALA A 629 10.67 -8.77 -11.14
N ARG A 630 10.78 -7.59 -11.76
CA ARG A 630 11.00 -7.43 -13.22
C ARG A 630 12.32 -8.03 -13.71
N LEU A 631 13.34 -8.11 -12.85
CA LEU A 631 14.63 -8.72 -13.15
C LEU A 631 14.72 -10.22 -12.84
N GLY A 632 13.66 -10.84 -12.30
CA GLY A 632 13.64 -12.26 -11.96
C GLY A 632 14.45 -12.60 -10.70
N LEU A 633 14.59 -11.66 -9.76
CA LEU A 633 15.40 -11.78 -8.54
C LEU A 633 14.53 -12.15 -7.33
N GLY A 634 13.89 -13.31 -7.34
CA GLY A 634 12.87 -13.66 -6.33
C GLY A 634 13.34 -13.64 -4.87
N SER A 635 14.61 -13.97 -4.58
CA SER A 635 15.15 -13.81 -3.22
C SER A 635 15.21 -12.35 -2.78
N GLU A 636 15.57 -11.45 -3.69
CA GLU A 636 15.61 -10.01 -3.40
C GLU A 636 14.19 -9.52 -3.14
N VAL A 637 13.20 -9.87 -3.98
CA VAL A 637 11.77 -9.50 -3.80
C VAL A 637 11.32 -9.71 -2.36
N GLY A 638 11.42 -10.93 -1.83
CA GLY A 638 10.96 -11.25 -0.47
C GLY A 638 11.73 -10.47 0.61
N SER A 639 13.06 -10.34 0.47
CA SER A 639 13.89 -9.64 1.44
C SER A 639 13.66 -8.12 1.44
N THR A 640 13.52 -7.50 0.27
CA THR A 640 13.28 -6.06 0.14
C THR A 640 11.86 -5.70 0.52
N LEU A 641 10.85 -6.54 0.21
CA LEU A 641 9.48 -6.31 0.69
C LEU A 641 9.40 -6.31 2.21
N THR A 642 10.01 -7.31 2.84
CA THR A 642 10.04 -7.43 4.30
C THR A 642 10.72 -6.21 4.93
N ALA A 643 11.92 -5.88 4.47
CA ALA A 643 12.69 -4.77 5.04
C ALA A 643 12.04 -3.40 4.80
N LEU A 644 11.42 -3.18 3.63
CA LEU A 644 10.69 -1.95 3.34
C LEU A 644 9.45 -1.80 4.24
N THR A 645 8.70 -2.90 4.40
CA THR A 645 7.49 -2.95 5.24
C THR A 645 7.82 -2.67 6.70
N GLU A 646 8.81 -3.37 7.27
CA GLU A 646 9.24 -3.16 8.66
C GLU A 646 9.73 -1.74 8.93
N LYS A 647 10.24 -1.06 7.90
CA LYS A 647 10.77 0.30 8.00
C LYS A 647 9.68 1.38 7.98
N TYR A 648 8.62 1.20 7.17
CA TYR A 648 7.68 2.28 6.88
C TYR A 648 6.24 2.00 7.29
N GLN A 649 5.77 0.74 7.26
CA GLN A 649 4.39 0.39 7.59
C GLN A 649 4.19 0.34 9.10
N THR A 650 3.95 1.50 9.72
CA THR A 650 3.81 1.59 11.19
C THR A 650 2.36 1.75 11.64
N LEU A 651 1.40 1.95 10.73
CA LEU A 651 0.02 2.27 11.06
C LEU A 651 -0.86 1.01 10.99
N PRO A 652 -1.79 0.78 11.97
CA PRO A 652 -2.57 -0.45 12.07
C PRO A 652 -3.37 -0.84 10.83
N ALA A 653 -3.76 0.12 9.99
CA ALA A 653 -4.53 -0.12 8.78
C ALA A 653 -3.68 -0.49 7.55
N GLY A 654 -2.37 -0.67 7.69
CA GLY A 654 -1.47 -1.05 6.59
C GLY A 654 -0.76 0.13 5.90
N PHE A 655 -1.11 1.36 6.25
CA PHE A 655 -0.43 2.56 5.74
C PHE A 655 0.99 2.72 6.29
N ALA A 656 1.83 3.34 5.46
CA ALA A 656 3.13 3.84 5.85
C ALA A 656 3.04 5.17 6.61
N ASN A 657 4.10 5.49 7.34
CA ASN A 657 4.30 6.77 7.99
C ASN A 657 5.70 7.30 7.67
N PHE A 658 5.77 8.40 6.91
CA PHE A 658 7.02 9.01 6.50
C PHE A 658 7.36 10.29 7.30
N PHE A 659 6.37 11.18 7.55
CA PHE A 659 6.58 12.48 8.23
C PHE A 659 5.85 12.66 9.57
N ALA A 660 5.35 11.59 10.20
CA ALA A 660 4.60 11.62 11.47
C ALA A 660 3.29 12.44 11.43
N GLN A 661 2.80 12.74 10.23
CA GLN A 661 1.56 13.42 9.93
C GLN A 661 1.05 12.81 8.61
N ASP A 662 -0.24 12.45 8.52
CA ASP A 662 -0.88 11.67 7.44
C ASP A 662 -0.49 10.19 7.22
N PHE A 663 -1.33 9.51 6.43
CA PHE A 663 -1.32 8.07 6.12
C PHE A 663 -0.84 7.89 4.68
N TYR A 664 0.28 7.18 4.48
CA TYR A 664 0.89 7.01 3.16
C TYR A 664 0.56 5.65 2.54
N ALA A 665 -0.01 5.66 1.33
CA ALA A 665 -0.44 4.47 0.58
C ALA A 665 0.66 3.89 -0.33
N GLU A 666 1.85 4.49 -0.36
CA GLU A 666 2.85 4.18 -1.38
C GLU A 666 3.53 2.83 -1.15
N GLN A 667 3.93 2.57 0.09
CA GLN A 667 4.59 1.32 0.45
C GLN A 667 3.68 0.10 0.24
N GLN A 668 2.39 0.24 0.53
CA GLN A 668 1.42 -0.82 0.26
C GLN A 668 1.23 -1.03 -1.24
N GLY A 669 1.16 0.05 -2.03
CA GLY A 669 1.08 -0.03 -3.49
C GLY A 669 2.32 -0.68 -4.11
N VAL A 670 3.53 -0.36 -3.62
CA VAL A 670 4.77 -1.05 -4.02
C VAL A 670 4.71 -2.54 -3.68
N THR A 671 4.22 -2.87 -2.48
CA THR A 671 4.07 -4.27 -2.04
C THR A 671 3.13 -5.04 -2.95
N ALA A 672 1.94 -4.48 -3.20
CA ALA A 672 0.92 -5.07 -4.05
C ALA A 672 1.44 -5.27 -5.48
N ALA A 673 2.05 -4.25 -6.09
CA ALA A 673 2.58 -4.32 -7.45
C ALA A 673 3.69 -5.36 -7.56
N ALA A 674 4.60 -5.44 -6.58
CA ALA A 674 5.71 -6.38 -6.61
C ALA A 674 5.26 -7.83 -6.43
N LEU A 675 4.21 -8.08 -5.62
CA LEU A 675 3.61 -9.40 -5.49
C LEU A 675 2.94 -9.87 -6.77
N ASP A 676 2.21 -8.98 -7.44
CA ASP A 676 1.58 -9.29 -8.74
C ASP A 676 2.64 -9.60 -9.80
N GLU A 677 3.66 -8.73 -9.92
CA GLU A 677 4.79 -8.92 -10.84
C GLU A 677 5.65 -10.15 -10.49
N ALA A 678 5.74 -10.54 -9.22
CA ALA A 678 6.43 -11.77 -8.85
C ALA A 678 5.66 -13.03 -9.27
N LEU A 679 4.32 -12.94 -9.33
CA LEU A 679 3.42 -14.05 -9.65
C LEU A 679 3.17 -14.20 -11.16
N VAL A 680 2.87 -13.12 -11.88
CA VAL A 680 2.67 -13.12 -13.34
C VAL A 680 3.12 -11.79 -13.94
N GLN A 681 3.79 -11.85 -15.08
CA GLN A 681 4.22 -10.65 -15.83
C GLN A 681 3.85 -10.79 -17.30
N ASP A 682 3.48 -9.68 -17.95
CA ASP A 682 3.25 -9.63 -19.41
C ASP A 682 3.59 -8.27 -20.03
N TYR A 683 4.41 -7.46 -19.36
CA TYR A 683 4.73 -6.07 -19.73
C TYR A 683 5.24 -5.87 -21.18
N ASP A 684 5.83 -6.89 -21.80
CA ASP A 684 6.34 -6.89 -23.19
C ASP A 684 5.49 -7.77 -24.13
N GLY A 685 4.31 -8.20 -23.69
CA GLY A 685 3.41 -9.12 -24.39
C GLY A 685 3.83 -10.60 -24.32
N LEU A 686 4.87 -10.94 -23.55
CA LEU A 686 5.22 -12.32 -23.20
C LEU A 686 4.79 -12.62 -21.76
N VAL A 687 3.85 -13.55 -21.60
CA VAL A 687 3.41 -14.01 -20.29
C VAL A 687 4.52 -14.84 -19.63
N ARG A 688 4.81 -14.52 -18.37
CA ARG A 688 5.75 -15.23 -17.48
C ARG A 688 4.98 -15.69 -16.25
N ILE A 689 5.21 -16.93 -15.81
CA ILE A 689 4.54 -17.53 -14.66
C ILE A 689 5.55 -17.69 -13.53
N ALA A 690 5.22 -17.13 -12.37
CA ALA A 690 6.05 -17.06 -11.18
C ALA A 690 7.52 -16.68 -11.47
N PRO A 691 7.79 -15.63 -12.28
CA PRO A 691 9.16 -15.32 -12.71
C PRO A 691 10.08 -14.93 -11.55
N ALA A 692 9.52 -14.43 -10.45
CA ALA A 692 10.28 -13.94 -9.31
C ALA A 692 9.60 -14.25 -7.96
N LEU A 693 8.79 -15.31 -7.86
CA LEU A 693 8.20 -15.70 -6.58
C LEU A 693 9.32 -15.99 -5.56
N PRO A 694 9.29 -15.41 -4.35
CA PRO A 694 10.34 -15.63 -3.36
C PRO A 694 10.51 -17.13 -3.00
N PRO A 695 11.75 -17.62 -2.86
CA PRO A 695 11.97 -19.01 -2.48
C PRO A 695 11.32 -19.37 -1.14
N GLY A 696 10.64 -20.51 -1.09
CA GLY A 696 9.96 -20.98 0.12
C GLY A 696 8.55 -20.40 0.32
N TRP A 697 8.10 -19.54 -0.58
CA TRP A 697 6.72 -19.06 -0.61
C TRP A 697 5.86 -19.94 -1.50
N ASP A 698 4.61 -20.10 -1.04
CA ASP A 698 3.52 -20.70 -1.78
C ASP A 698 2.58 -19.59 -2.25
N ALA A 699 1.99 -19.76 -3.43
CA ALA A 699 1.05 -18.80 -4.00
C ALA A 699 -0.11 -19.49 -4.72
N ASP A 700 -1.33 -19.01 -4.51
CA ASP A 700 -2.55 -19.43 -5.22
C ASP A 700 -3.31 -18.17 -5.64
N GLY A 701 -3.30 -17.79 -6.93
CA GLY A 701 -3.90 -16.52 -7.29
C GLY A 701 -4.13 -16.29 -8.77
N THR A 702 -4.88 -15.24 -9.06
CA THR A 702 -5.21 -14.77 -10.41
C THR A 702 -4.66 -13.37 -10.63
N VAL A 703 -3.92 -13.19 -11.72
CA VAL A 703 -3.45 -11.89 -12.21
C VAL A 703 -4.04 -11.64 -13.59
N PHE A 704 -4.46 -10.41 -13.86
CA PHE A 704 -4.89 -9.98 -15.19
C PHE A 704 -3.68 -9.62 -16.04
N ILE A 705 -3.77 -9.93 -17.33
CA ILE A 705 -2.79 -9.58 -18.34
C ILE A 705 -3.49 -8.88 -19.52
N GLN A 706 -2.72 -8.48 -20.54
CA GLN A 706 -3.22 -7.88 -21.77
C GLN A 706 -4.42 -8.65 -22.35
N GLY A 707 -5.43 -7.91 -22.82
CA GLY A 707 -6.67 -8.46 -23.38
C GLY A 707 -7.74 -8.83 -22.35
N ALA A 708 -7.58 -8.40 -21.09
CA ALA A 708 -8.40 -8.76 -19.95
C ALA A 708 -8.41 -10.27 -19.70
N ASP A 709 -7.34 -10.94 -20.14
CA ASP A 709 -7.15 -12.36 -19.91
C ASP A 709 -6.74 -12.55 -18.44
N LYS A 710 -7.31 -13.57 -17.79
CA LYS A 710 -6.98 -13.92 -16.40
C LYS A 710 -6.03 -15.11 -16.40
N VAL A 711 -4.89 -14.98 -15.71
CA VAL A 711 -3.92 -16.06 -15.52
C VAL A 711 -3.97 -16.51 -14.06
N SER A 712 -4.38 -17.75 -13.84
CA SER A 712 -4.48 -18.35 -12.50
C SER A 712 -3.35 -19.35 -12.28
N VAL A 713 -2.61 -19.15 -11.20
CA VAL A 713 -1.36 -19.84 -10.90
C VAL A 713 -1.44 -20.46 -9.51
N GLN A 714 -0.90 -21.68 -9.38
CA GLN A 714 -0.62 -22.30 -8.08
C GLN A 714 0.85 -22.69 -8.04
N VAL A 715 1.56 -22.23 -7.01
CA VAL A 715 2.95 -22.59 -6.74
C VAL A 715 3.01 -23.13 -5.32
N HIS A 716 3.38 -24.39 -5.17
CA HIS A 716 3.51 -25.03 -3.85
C HIS A 716 4.87 -25.72 -3.73
N GLY A 717 5.61 -25.45 -2.66
CA GLY A 717 6.96 -25.98 -2.45
C GLY A 717 7.94 -25.62 -3.57
N GLY A 718 7.76 -24.44 -4.18
CA GLY A 718 8.54 -23.99 -5.33
C GLY A 718 8.21 -24.69 -6.66
N GLN A 719 7.12 -25.47 -6.72
CA GLN A 719 6.68 -26.13 -7.94
C GLN A 719 5.44 -25.46 -8.52
N ILE A 720 5.53 -25.02 -9.78
CA ILE A 720 4.40 -24.46 -10.53
C ILE A 720 3.47 -25.61 -10.93
N GLY A 721 2.21 -25.55 -10.50
CA GLY A 721 1.11 -26.41 -10.92
C GLY A 721 0.52 -26.00 -12.29
N PRO A 722 -0.55 -26.66 -12.77
CA PRO A 722 -1.19 -26.29 -14.03
C PRO A 722 -1.64 -24.83 -13.99
N VAL A 723 -1.41 -24.13 -15.10
CA VAL A 723 -1.74 -22.71 -15.21
C VAL A 723 -3.05 -22.59 -15.96
N GLY A 724 -4.04 -22.03 -15.29
CA GLY A 724 -5.35 -21.74 -15.86
C GLY A 724 -5.35 -20.39 -16.56
N ILE A 725 -5.97 -20.30 -17.74
CA ILE A 725 -6.13 -19.05 -18.47
C ILE A 725 -7.59 -18.89 -18.87
N ASN A 726 -8.23 -17.79 -18.48
CA ASN A 726 -9.54 -17.39 -19.00
C ASN A 726 -9.34 -16.21 -19.95
N ALA A 727 -9.62 -16.41 -21.24
CA ALA A 727 -9.37 -15.37 -22.24
C ALA A 727 -10.48 -14.30 -22.23
N GLY A 728 -10.11 -13.06 -21.93
CA GLY A 728 -10.92 -11.85 -22.11
C GLY A 728 -10.90 -11.34 -23.56
N SER A 729 -9.95 -11.78 -24.38
CA SER A 729 -9.81 -11.35 -25.78
C SER A 729 -9.65 -12.51 -26.78
N THR A 730 -9.89 -12.23 -28.06
CA THR A 730 -9.57 -13.16 -29.16
C THR A 730 -8.26 -12.72 -29.79
N GLY A 731 -7.28 -13.61 -29.89
CA GLY A 731 -5.95 -13.27 -30.37
C GLY A 731 -4.92 -14.36 -30.12
N SER A 732 -3.72 -13.96 -29.74
CA SER A 732 -2.61 -14.88 -29.46
C SER A 732 -1.93 -14.50 -28.16
N ILE A 733 -1.94 -15.40 -27.19
CA ILE A 733 -1.21 -15.24 -25.93
C ILE A 733 0.15 -15.90 -26.12
N LYS A 734 1.23 -15.13 -26.04
CA LYS A 734 2.59 -15.67 -26.03
C LYS A 734 2.98 -15.95 -24.59
N LEU A 735 3.44 -17.16 -24.34
CA LEU A 735 3.77 -17.62 -23.00
C LEU A 735 5.19 -18.18 -23.00
N ARG A 736 6.00 -17.79 -22.02
CA ARG A 736 7.25 -18.49 -21.73
C ARG A 736 6.92 -19.82 -21.09
N ASN A 737 7.54 -20.91 -21.57
CA ASN A 737 7.36 -22.22 -20.98
C ASN A 737 7.69 -22.19 -19.47
N PRO A 738 6.70 -22.41 -18.57
CA PRO A 738 6.91 -22.31 -17.13
C PRO A 738 7.85 -23.38 -16.56
N TRP A 739 8.09 -24.45 -17.33
CA TRP A 739 8.94 -25.58 -16.93
C TRP A 739 10.05 -25.79 -17.97
N PRO A 740 11.14 -25.02 -17.91
CA PRO A 740 12.23 -25.10 -18.87
C PRO A 740 12.76 -26.53 -19.05
N GLY A 741 12.78 -27.02 -20.30
CA GLY A 741 13.24 -28.37 -20.64
C GLY A 741 12.20 -29.48 -20.50
N HIS A 742 11.01 -29.21 -19.94
CA HIS A 742 9.91 -30.17 -19.84
C HIS A 742 8.99 -30.10 -21.05
N GLN A 743 8.32 -31.22 -21.36
CA GLN A 743 7.25 -31.24 -22.37
C GLN A 743 5.97 -30.61 -21.80
N VAL A 744 5.52 -29.55 -22.46
CA VAL A 744 4.31 -28.81 -22.13
C VAL A 744 3.29 -28.88 -23.26
N GLN A 745 2.01 -28.88 -22.91
CA GLN A 745 0.91 -28.77 -23.84
C GLN A 745 -0.14 -27.79 -23.30
N VAL A 746 -1.03 -27.35 -24.18
CA VAL A 746 -2.20 -26.56 -23.79
C VAL A 746 -3.45 -27.32 -24.18
N VAL A 747 -4.37 -27.47 -23.24
CA VAL A 747 -5.68 -28.11 -23.46
C VAL A 747 -6.81 -27.09 -23.28
N ASP A 748 -7.98 -27.41 -23.83
CA ASP A 748 -9.22 -26.70 -23.50
C ASP A 748 -9.45 -26.76 -21.99
N GLY A 749 -9.71 -25.61 -21.38
CA GLY A 749 -9.82 -25.52 -19.93
C GLY A 749 -11.11 -26.11 -19.36
N THR A 750 -12.14 -26.31 -20.20
CA THR A 750 -13.47 -26.81 -19.81
C THR A 750 -13.51 -28.33 -19.82
N ASP A 751 -13.02 -28.96 -20.90
CA ASP A 751 -12.98 -30.43 -20.99
C ASP A 751 -11.66 -31.05 -20.51
N GLU A 752 -10.61 -30.23 -20.37
CA GLU A 752 -9.28 -30.57 -19.84
C GLU A 752 -8.57 -31.71 -20.62
N THR A 753 -8.98 -31.94 -21.88
CA THR A 753 -8.51 -33.07 -22.70
C THR A 753 -8.23 -32.70 -24.15
N THR A 754 -8.99 -31.77 -24.73
CA THR A 754 -8.84 -31.35 -26.11
C THR A 754 -7.57 -30.53 -26.25
N VAL A 755 -6.59 -31.05 -26.97
CA VAL A 755 -5.29 -30.38 -27.16
C VAL A 755 -5.44 -29.18 -28.10
N VAL A 756 -5.16 -27.99 -27.59
CA VAL A 756 -5.14 -26.71 -28.33
C VAL A 756 -3.74 -26.44 -28.87
N VAL A 757 -2.70 -26.64 -28.05
CA VAL A 757 -1.29 -26.56 -28.46
C VAL A 757 -0.63 -27.90 -28.18
N LYS A 758 -0.09 -28.52 -29.23
CA LYS A 758 0.57 -29.84 -29.13
C LYS A 758 1.78 -29.80 -28.21
N ALA A 759 2.07 -30.95 -27.62
CA ALA A 759 3.22 -31.14 -26.74
C ALA A 759 4.54 -30.65 -27.36
N THR A 760 5.30 -29.85 -26.61
CA THR A 760 6.54 -29.21 -27.06
C THR A 760 7.49 -28.96 -25.89
N THR A 761 8.79 -28.87 -26.16
CA THR A 761 9.81 -28.40 -25.20
C THR A 761 10.32 -27.01 -25.53
N ALA A 762 9.66 -26.29 -26.44
CA ALA A 762 10.04 -24.95 -26.84
C ALA A 762 10.08 -24.02 -25.61
N ALA A 763 11.00 -23.05 -25.64
CA ALA A 763 11.13 -22.05 -24.57
C ALA A 763 9.92 -21.10 -24.50
N GLN A 764 9.16 -20.99 -25.59
CA GLN A 764 7.94 -20.21 -25.70
C GLN A 764 6.88 -20.99 -26.48
N LEU A 765 5.61 -20.74 -26.18
CA LEU A 765 4.46 -21.25 -26.91
C LEU A 765 3.45 -20.12 -27.18
N THR A 766 2.64 -20.32 -28.21
CA THR A 766 1.57 -19.38 -28.58
C THR A 766 0.22 -20.08 -28.45
N ILE A 767 -0.68 -19.49 -27.67
CA ILE A 767 -2.03 -19.97 -27.44
C ILE A 767 -2.99 -19.18 -28.35
N PRO A 768 -3.71 -19.84 -29.28
CA PRO A 768 -4.73 -19.17 -30.09
C PRO A 768 -5.99 -18.93 -29.23
N ALA A 769 -6.00 -17.79 -28.53
CA ALA A 769 -7.04 -17.43 -27.59
C ALA A 769 -8.33 -16.97 -28.29
N VAL A 770 -9.47 -17.38 -27.75
CA VAL A 770 -10.81 -16.93 -28.16
C VAL A 770 -11.52 -16.38 -26.93
N ARG A 771 -12.04 -15.15 -27.03
CA ARG A 771 -12.77 -14.48 -25.94
C ARG A 771 -13.83 -15.41 -25.34
N GLY A 772 -13.84 -15.52 -24.02
CA GLY A 772 -14.77 -16.35 -23.24
C GLY A 772 -14.38 -17.83 -23.18
N SER A 773 -13.33 -18.26 -23.88
CA SER A 773 -12.78 -19.62 -23.76
C SER A 773 -11.81 -19.69 -22.59
N SER A 774 -11.54 -20.92 -22.13
CA SER A 774 -10.56 -21.19 -21.08
C SER A 774 -9.53 -22.20 -21.57
N TYR A 775 -8.32 -22.14 -21.02
CA TYR A 775 -7.20 -22.98 -21.38
C TYR A 775 -6.45 -23.44 -20.13
N VAL A 776 -5.84 -24.61 -20.19
CA VAL A 776 -4.89 -25.05 -19.16
C VAL A 776 -3.55 -25.35 -19.81
N VAL A 777 -2.52 -24.66 -19.34
CA VAL A 777 -1.12 -24.95 -19.66
C VAL A 777 -0.59 -25.92 -18.63
N GLN A 778 -0.07 -27.06 -19.07
CA GLN A 778 0.35 -28.12 -18.17
C GLN A 778 1.57 -28.87 -18.72
N GLN A 779 2.34 -29.48 -17.82
CA GLN A 779 3.27 -30.52 -18.22
C GLN A 779 2.49 -31.74 -18.70
N VAL A 780 2.98 -32.40 -19.77
CA VAL A 780 2.36 -33.64 -20.28
C VAL A 780 2.39 -34.76 -19.23
N ALA A 781 3.44 -34.78 -18.40
CA ALA A 781 3.62 -35.76 -17.33
C ALA A 781 2.76 -35.49 -16.08
N ASP A 782 2.16 -34.30 -15.97
CA ASP A 782 1.45 -33.85 -14.78
C ASP A 782 0.16 -33.07 -15.14
N PRO A 783 -0.83 -33.74 -15.77
CA PRO A 783 -2.03 -33.10 -16.28
C PRO A 783 -2.96 -32.62 -15.16
N VAL A 784 -3.73 -31.55 -15.41
CA VAL A 784 -4.72 -31.06 -14.42
C VAL A 784 -5.77 -32.12 -14.08
N ARG A 785 -6.18 -32.90 -15.09
CA ARG A 785 -7.15 -33.97 -14.94
C ARG A 785 -6.65 -35.07 -14.00
N GLY A 786 -7.46 -35.41 -13.01
CA GLY A 786 -7.15 -36.46 -12.02
C GLY A 786 -6.52 -35.93 -10.73
N ARG A 787 -6.20 -34.63 -10.66
CA ARG A 787 -5.88 -33.97 -9.39
C ARG A 787 -7.11 -33.81 -8.51
N THR A 788 -6.87 -33.67 -7.20
CA THR A 788 -7.95 -33.39 -6.24
C THR A 788 -8.30 -31.90 -6.30
N VAL A 789 -9.57 -31.57 -6.51
CA VAL A 789 -9.99 -30.17 -6.56
C VAL A 789 -10.06 -29.59 -5.15
N ALA A 790 -9.45 -28.42 -4.96
CA ALA A 790 -9.44 -27.68 -3.70
C ALA A 790 -9.65 -26.19 -3.98
N THR A 791 -10.68 -25.58 -3.37
CA THR A 791 -10.95 -24.15 -3.47
C THR A 791 -9.84 -23.35 -2.78
N VAL A 792 -9.39 -22.26 -3.40
CA VAL A 792 -8.54 -21.28 -2.72
C VAL A 792 -9.41 -20.53 -1.72
N THR A 793 -9.08 -20.63 -0.44
CA THR A 793 -9.83 -20.02 0.66
C THR A 793 -8.87 -19.49 1.72
N GLY A 794 -9.39 -18.78 2.71
CA GLY A 794 -8.68 -18.26 3.86
C GLY A 794 -9.31 -18.71 5.18
N THR A 795 -8.74 -18.24 6.28
CA THR A 795 -9.44 -18.23 7.56
C THR A 795 -9.57 -16.77 7.96
N PRO A 796 -10.79 -16.27 8.23
CA PRO A 796 -10.99 -14.90 8.67
C PRO A 796 -10.03 -14.51 9.79
N ALA A 797 -9.47 -13.30 9.72
CA ALA A 797 -8.56 -12.84 10.75
C ALA A 797 -9.31 -12.72 12.08
N THR A 798 -8.73 -13.26 13.14
CA THR A 798 -9.30 -13.19 14.50
C THR A 798 -8.37 -12.51 15.50
N GLN A 799 -7.17 -12.15 15.07
CA GLN A 799 -6.14 -11.47 15.86
C GLN A 799 -5.34 -10.54 14.94
N PRO A 800 -4.72 -9.48 15.50
CA PRO A 800 -3.73 -8.68 14.79
C PRO A 800 -2.60 -9.55 14.24
N ARG A 801 -2.04 -9.14 13.10
CA ARG A 801 -0.92 -9.84 12.43
C ARG A 801 0.34 -9.02 12.56
N SER A 802 1.47 -9.68 12.77
CA SER A 802 2.76 -9.01 12.93
C SER A 802 3.80 -9.54 11.95
N LEU A 803 4.69 -8.65 11.53
CA LEU A 803 5.90 -8.94 10.76
C LEU A 803 7.05 -8.22 11.45
N GLY A 804 7.93 -8.96 12.10
CA GLY A 804 8.96 -8.36 12.96
C GLY A 804 8.36 -7.36 13.95
N SER A 805 8.78 -6.10 13.87
CA SER A 805 8.34 -5.02 14.75
C SER A 805 7.05 -4.31 14.32
N VAL A 806 6.50 -4.59 13.13
CA VAL A 806 5.29 -3.94 12.63
C VAL A 806 4.08 -4.84 12.75
N THR A 807 2.89 -4.24 12.77
CA THR A 807 1.62 -4.94 12.97
C THR A 807 0.49 -4.31 12.15
N ILE A 808 -0.32 -5.17 11.52
CA ILE A 808 -1.65 -4.84 10.99
C ILE A 808 -2.66 -5.20 12.07
N GLY A 809 -3.52 -4.24 12.39
CA GLY A 809 -4.42 -4.29 13.55
C GLY A 809 -3.77 -3.77 14.83
N LEU A 810 -4.47 -3.94 15.94
CA LEU A 810 -4.01 -3.48 17.25
C LEU A 810 -3.93 -4.61 18.25
N PRO A 811 -2.73 -4.96 18.75
CA PRO A 811 -2.60 -5.84 19.89
C PRO A 811 -3.21 -5.22 21.14
N LYS A 812 -3.58 -6.07 22.10
CA LYS A 812 -4.13 -5.61 23.37
C LYS A 812 -3.07 -4.85 24.16
N SER A 813 -3.32 -3.56 24.42
CA SER A 813 -2.54 -2.78 25.39
C SER A 813 -3.05 -3.03 26.80
N SER A 814 -2.18 -2.88 27.79
CA SER A 814 -2.55 -2.98 29.20
C SER A 814 -1.70 -2.03 30.06
N ALA A 815 -2.23 -1.65 31.21
CA ALA A 815 -1.41 -0.98 32.21
C ALA A 815 -0.48 -1.98 32.89
N LEU A 816 0.77 -1.58 33.12
CA LEU A 816 1.76 -2.37 33.87
C LEU A 816 1.84 -1.84 35.30
N VAL A 817 1.15 -2.51 36.23
CA VAL A 817 1.03 -2.09 37.63
C VAL A 817 2.13 -2.70 38.49
N GLY A 818 2.96 -1.87 39.11
CA GLY A 818 4.00 -2.29 40.03
C GLY A 818 3.42 -2.85 41.33
N ALA A 819 3.80 -4.06 41.72
CA ALA A 819 3.23 -4.74 42.89
C ALA A 819 3.57 -4.06 44.22
N ALA A 820 4.70 -3.33 44.29
CA ALA A 820 5.11 -2.59 45.49
C ALA A 820 4.26 -1.32 45.74
N SER A 821 3.88 -0.61 44.68
CA SER A 821 3.28 0.73 44.78
C SER A 821 1.79 0.74 44.40
N GLY A 822 1.31 -0.22 43.62
CA GLY A 822 -0.01 -0.16 42.97
C GLY A 822 -0.09 0.89 41.86
N ARG A 823 1.05 1.42 41.42
CA ARG A 823 1.17 2.47 40.39
C ARG A 823 1.57 1.88 39.04
N CYS A 824 1.24 2.59 37.98
CA CYS A 824 1.46 2.18 36.60
C CYS A 824 2.82 2.64 36.11
N LEU A 825 3.48 1.85 35.26
CA LEU A 825 4.60 2.29 34.44
C LEU A 825 4.12 3.40 33.49
N ASP A 826 4.81 4.53 33.48
CA ASP A 826 4.32 5.78 32.89
C ASP A 826 5.36 6.40 31.96
N ASP A 827 4.90 6.90 30.80
CA ASP A 827 5.57 7.97 30.04
C ASP A 827 5.25 9.32 30.72
N PRO A 828 6.22 9.92 31.45
CA PRO A 828 5.96 11.06 32.31
C PRO A 828 5.43 12.26 31.53
N GLY A 829 4.24 12.72 31.92
CA GLY A 829 3.58 13.85 31.25
C GLY A 829 3.16 13.56 29.81
N ALA A 830 3.06 12.29 29.41
CA ALA A 830 2.78 11.85 28.05
C ALA A 830 3.75 12.43 27.01
N SER A 831 5.03 12.55 27.39
CA SER A 831 6.08 13.30 26.69
C SER A 831 6.38 12.79 25.29
N THR A 832 6.40 11.47 25.07
CA THR A 832 6.88 10.82 23.81
C THR A 832 8.27 11.23 23.32
N THR A 833 9.02 12.01 24.10
CA THR A 833 10.35 12.51 23.69
C THR A 833 11.41 11.43 23.89
N ALA A 834 12.24 11.22 22.86
CA ALA A 834 13.36 10.28 22.93
C ALA A 834 14.32 10.65 24.08
N GLY A 835 14.68 9.68 24.91
CA GLY A 835 15.54 9.87 26.08
C GLY A 835 14.79 10.16 27.39
N THR A 836 13.47 10.36 27.35
CA THR A 836 12.64 10.50 28.56
C THR A 836 12.71 9.21 29.38
N GLN A 837 13.15 9.31 30.64
CA GLN A 837 13.17 8.15 31.55
C GLN A 837 11.77 7.85 32.04
N VAL A 838 11.36 6.58 31.92
CA VAL A 838 10.06 6.12 32.42
C VAL A 838 10.03 6.11 33.95
N ASP A 839 8.85 6.37 34.51
CA ASP A 839 8.64 6.38 35.96
C ASP A 839 7.40 5.55 36.34
N ILE A 840 7.03 5.60 37.62
CA ILE A 840 5.73 5.13 38.07
C ILE A 840 4.82 6.30 38.47
N TRP A 841 3.55 6.19 38.09
CA TRP A 841 2.52 7.17 38.42
C TRP A 841 1.20 6.51 38.80
N ASP A 842 0.35 7.20 39.54
CA ASP A 842 -1.00 6.72 39.83
C ASP A 842 -1.72 6.33 38.53
N CYS A 843 -2.36 5.17 38.54
CA CYS A 843 -3.02 4.63 37.36
C CYS A 843 -4.24 5.49 36.99
N GLY A 844 -4.13 6.26 35.91
CA GLY A 844 -5.17 7.15 35.39
C GLY A 844 -5.87 6.62 34.13
N GLY A 845 -5.37 5.53 33.54
CA GLY A 845 -5.92 4.94 32.31
C GLY A 845 -5.59 5.70 31.03
N GLY A 846 -4.76 6.75 31.11
CA GLY A 846 -4.29 7.51 29.97
C GLY A 846 -3.39 6.69 29.03
N LEU A 847 -3.28 7.11 27.76
CA LEU A 847 -2.50 6.40 26.73
C LEU A 847 -1.01 6.29 27.08
N ASN A 848 -0.49 7.21 27.89
CA ASN A 848 0.89 7.20 28.39
C ASN A 848 1.17 6.09 29.41
N GLN A 849 0.15 5.32 29.81
CA GLN A 849 0.26 4.16 30.70
C GLN A 849 -0.19 2.85 30.03
N GLN A 850 -0.56 2.89 28.75
CA GLN A 850 -1.02 1.73 27.99
C GLN A 850 0.17 1.15 27.21
N TRP A 851 0.70 0.04 27.73
CA TRP A 851 1.85 -0.63 27.13
C TRP A 851 1.39 -1.79 26.25
N THR A 852 1.85 -1.77 25.00
CA THR A 852 1.55 -2.81 24.02
C THR A 852 2.76 -3.73 23.87
N PRO A 853 2.63 -5.03 24.19
CA PRO A 853 3.64 -6.01 23.84
C PRO A 853 3.54 -6.44 22.38
N HIS A 854 4.70 -6.57 21.73
CA HIS A 854 4.81 -7.03 20.36
C HIS A 854 5.49 -8.41 20.28
N PRO A 855 5.18 -9.23 19.25
CA PRO A 855 5.79 -10.56 19.09
C PRO A 855 7.31 -10.55 18.98
N ASP A 856 7.90 -9.45 18.48
CA ASP A 856 9.35 -9.26 18.40
C ASP A 856 10.02 -9.01 19.77
N GLY A 857 9.24 -8.97 20.85
CA GLY A 857 9.67 -8.72 22.21
C GLY A 857 9.72 -7.24 22.60
N SER A 858 9.37 -6.31 21.73
CA SER A 858 9.30 -4.89 22.10
C SER A 858 8.08 -4.58 22.96
N LEU A 859 8.20 -3.54 23.78
CA LEU A 859 7.11 -2.96 24.58
C LEU A 859 6.96 -1.50 24.14
N THR A 860 5.78 -1.11 23.64
CA THR A 860 5.56 0.26 23.16
C THR A 860 4.51 1.03 23.95
N VAL A 861 4.70 2.34 24.06
CA VAL A 861 3.73 3.30 24.58
C VAL A 861 3.71 4.53 23.67
N LYS A 862 2.54 4.97 23.22
CA LYS A 862 2.37 6.15 22.32
C LYS A 862 3.39 6.19 21.15
N GLY A 863 3.63 5.04 20.51
CA GLY A 863 4.57 4.92 19.38
C GLY A 863 6.07 4.87 19.73
N GLN A 864 6.45 4.96 21.01
CA GLN A 864 7.82 4.83 21.49
C GLN A 864 8.08 3.45 22.09
N CYS A 865 9.31 2.94 21.99
CA CYS A 865 9.74 1.69 22.59
C CYS A 865 10.33 1.91 23.99
N LEU A 866 10.06 0.98 24.91
CA LEU A 866 10.77 0.86 26.19
C LEU A 866 12.21 0.42 25.91
N ASP A 867 13.19 1.21 26.35
CA ASP A 867 14.59 1.06 25.92
C ASP A 867 15.54 1.10 27.12
N ALA A 868 16.53 0.20 27.14
CA ALA A 868 17.66 0.30 28.06
C ALA A 868 18.72 1.28 27.53
N ASP A 869 18.83 2.45 28.18
CA ASP A 869 19.60 3.62 27.74
C ASP A 869 21.04 3.25 27.33
N GLY A 870 21.42 3.69 26.12
CA GLY A 870 22.74 3.43 25.54
C GLY A 870 23.09 1.95 25.33
N ALA A 871 22.09 1.08 25.20
CA ALA A 871 22.24 -0.38 25.20
C ALA A 871 22.96 -0.92 26.45
N GLY A 872 22.77 -0.26 27.59
CA GLY A 872 23.40 -0.64 28.85
C GLY A 872 22.97 -2.02 29.35
N THR A 873 23.94 -2.79 29.87
CA THR A 873 23.74 -4.17 30.35
C THR A 873 24.10 -4.35 31.82
N VAL A 874 24.21 -3.25 32.58
CA VAL A 874 24.64 -3.26 33.99
C VAL A 874 23.51 -2.77 34.92
N PRO A 875 23.48 -3.20 36.19
CA PRO A 875 22.53 -2.64 37.16
C PRO A 875 22.69 -1.12 37.28
N GLY A 876 21.56 -0.42 37.30
CA GLY A 876 21.48 1.04 37.33
C GLY A 876 21.35 1.70 35.94
N THR A 877 21.39 0.93 34.85
CA THR A 877 21.05 1.47 33.51
C THR A 877 19.63 2.03 33.53
N ARG A 878 19.46 3.27 33.05
CA ARG A 878 18.15 3.94 32.97
C ARG A 878 17.28 3.23 31.95
N VAL A 879 15.97 3.17 32.20
CA VAL A 879 15.00 2.74 31.21
C VAL A 879 14.29 3.98 30.68
N ILE A 880 14.31 4.15 29.37
CA ILE A 880 13.86 5.36 28.68
C ILE A 880 12.86 5.03 27.57
N LEU A 881 12.25 6.07 27.02
CA LEU A 881 11.55 6.03 25.74
C LEU A 881 12.55 6.29 24.62
N TRP A 882 12.45 5.50 23.55
CA TRP A 882 13.25 5.71 22.36
C TRP A 882 12.47 5.29 21.10
N PRO A 883 12.73 5.91 19.93
CA PRO A 883 12.18 5.43 18.67
C PRO A 883 12.44 3.94 18.49
N CYS A 884 11.40 3.20 18.09
CA CYS A 884 11.52 1.77 17.85
C CYS A 884 12.49 1.52 16.70
N SER A 885 13.54 0.74 16.97
CA SER A 885 14.63 0.46 16.02
C SER A 885 14.84 -1.04 15.80
N GLY A 886 14.08 -1.88 16.50
CA GLY A 886 14.29 -3.33 16.52
C GLY A 886 15.54 -3.78 17.28
N SER A 887 16.31 -2.85 17.88
CA SER A 887 17.56 -3.13 18.58
C SER A 887 17.36 -4.02 19.81
N ALA A 888 18.39 -4.81 20.16
CA ALA A 888 18.32 -5.79 21.24
C ALA A 888 18.02 -5.19 22.63
N ASN A 889 18.40 -3.92 22.87
CA ASN A 889 18.12 -3.18 24.11
C ASN A 889 16.66 -2.71 24.25
N GLN A 890 15.83 -2.90 23.22
CA GLN A 890 14.39 -2.63 23.23
C GLN A 890 13.56 -3.90 23.41
N LYS A 891 14.22 -5.04 23.66
CA LYS A 891 13.56 -6.36 23.74
C LYS A 891 13.40 -6.78 25.19
N TRP A 892 12.19 -7.20 25.53
CA TRP A 892 11.75 -7.53 26.87
C TRP A 892 11.04 -8.88 26.90
N SER A 893 11.29 -9.65 27.96
CA SER A 893 10.56 -10.88 28.26
C SER A 893 9.63 -10.63 29.44
N LEU A 894 8.32 -10.78 29.20
CA LEU A 894 7.30 -10.72 30.23
C LEU A 894 7.13 -12.12 30.82
N ALA A 895 7.66 -12.34 32.02
CA ALA A 895 7.63 -13.63 32.67
C ALA A 895 6.31 -13.86 33.44
N THR A 896 5.88 -15.11 33.53
CA THR A 896 4.65 -15.52 34.26
C THR A 896 4.71 -15.24 35.76
N ASP A 897 5.91 -15.01 36.29
CA ASP A 897 6.13 -14.61 37.67
C ASP A 897 5.92 -13.09 37.89
N GLY A 898 5.59 -12.33 36.85
CA GLY A 898 5.39 -10.89 36.88
C GLY A 898 6.68 -10.08 36.75
N SER A 899 7.84 -10.70 36.53
CA SER A 899 9.06 -9.94 36.18
C SER A 899 9.06 -9.58 34.70
N ILE A 900 9.52 -8.36 34.38
CA ILE A 900 9.80 -7.93 33.00
C ILE A 900 11.32 -7.84 32.88
N ARG A 901 11.92 -8.57 31.93
CA ARG A 901 13.38 -8.72 31.82
C ARG A 901 13.90 -8.22 30.50
N ALA A 902 14.93 -7.38 30.51
CA ALA A 902 15.62 -6.98 29.29
C ALA A 902 16.34 -8.19 28.69
N THR A 903 15.99 -8.56 27.46
CA THR A 903 16.50 -9.77 26.80
C THR A 903 18.01 -9.72 26.59
N ALA A 904 18.57 -8.54 26.29
CA ALA A 904 20.00 -8.35 26.06
C ALA A 904 20.88 -8.56 27.32
N SER A 905 20.38 -8.20 28.51
CA SER A 905 21.16 -8.22 29.76
C SER A 905 20.72 -9.29 30.75
N GLY A 906 19.48 -9.78 30.64
CA GLY A 906 18.82 -10.63 31.62
C GLY A 906 18.42 -9.92 32.92
N LEU A 907 18.57 -8.59 32.99
CA LEU A 907 18.21 -7.76 34.15
C LEU A 907 16.71 -7.44 34.17
N CYS A 908 16.17 -7.15 35.36
CA CYS A 908 14.76 -6.89 35.58
C CYS A 908 14.45 -5.39 35.52
N LEU A 909 13.27 -5.06 34.99
CA LEU A 909 12.63 -3.75 35.09
C LEU A 909 12.29 -3.46 36.55
N ASP A 910 12.94 -2.45 37.13
CA ASP A 910 13.01 -2.21 38.56
C ASP A 910 12.65 -0.74 38.87
N VAL A 911 11.74 -0.52 39.82
CA VAL A 911 11.55 0.82 40.39
C VAL A 911 12.70 1.10 41.35
N THR A 912 13.45 2.17 41.07
CA THR A 912 14.72 2.50 41.75
C THR A 912 14.54 2.57 43.26
N ASN A 913 15.41 1.88 44.01
CA ASN A 913 15.40 1.78 45.47
C ASN A 913 14.10 1.23 46.08
N GLY A 914 13.21 0.62 45.27
CA GLY A 914 11.88 0.20 45.72
C GLY A 914 10.99 1.37 46.17
N ALA A 915 11.23 2.57 45.63
CA ALA A 915 10.41 3.73 45.91
C ALA A 915 8.96 3.53 45.44
N THR A 916 8.02 4.18 46.13
CA THR A 916 6.59 4.01 45.86
C THR A 916 5.91 5.29 45.39
N ASP A 917 6.57 6.45 45.46
CA ASP A 917 5.95 7.74 45.16
C ASP A 917 5.81 7.97 43.65
N ASN A 918 4.84 8.80 43.25
CA ASN A 918 4.71 9.28 41.87
C ASN A 918 6.02 9.95 41.41
N GLY A 919 6.45 9.65 40.18
CA GLY A 919 7.71 10.15 39.63
C GLY A 919 8.94 9.33 40.02
N SER A 920 8.77 8.18 40.68
CA SER A 920 9.90 7.31 41.01
C SER A 920 10.45 6.64 39.74
N PRO A 921 11.75 6.82 39.41
CA PRO A 921 12.29 6.40 38.12
C PRO A 921 12.49 4.88 38.03
N VAL A 922 12.36 4.36 36.82
CA VAL A 922 12.59 2.95 36.50
C VAL A 922 13.98 2.74 35.89
N GLN A 923 14.59 1.61 36.22
CA GLN A 923 15.95 1.23 35.83
C GLN A 923 16.02 -0.28 35.55
N LEU A 924 17.15 -0.73 35.00
CA LEU A 924 17.55 -2.13 35.02
C LEU A 924 18.23 -2.47 36.34
N TRP A 925 17.86 -3.59 36.94
CA TRP A 925 18.53 -4.08 38.15
C TRP A 925 18.64 -5.60 38.17
N THR A 926 19.55 -6.12 39.00
CA THR A 926 19.66 -7.57 39.22
C THR A 926 18.33 -8.12 39.70
N CYS A 927 17.82 -9.14 39.00
CA CYS A 927 16.59 -9.81 39.35
C CYS A 927 16.69 -10.44 40.74
N SER A 928 15.99 -9.87 41.71
CA SER A 928 15.95 -10.30 43.11
C SER A 928 14.63 -10.96 43.49
N GLY A 929 13.60 -10.81 42.64
CA GLY A 929 12.24 -11.27 42.90
C GLY A 929 11.44 -10.36 43.85
N SER A 930 12.01 -9.22 44.25
CA SER A 930 11.40 -8.20 45.11
C SER A 930 10.16 -7.56 44.48
N ALA A 931 9.27 -7.02 45.31
CA ALA A 931 7.99 -6.47 44.85
C ALA A 931 8.11 -5.28 43.87
N ASN A 932 9.20 -4.51 43.94
CA ASN A 932 9.49 -3.39 43.03
C ASN A 932 9.99 -3.84 41.64
N GLN A 933 10.09 -5.15 41.40
CA GLN A 933 10.41 -5.79 40.12
C GLN A 933 9.27 -6.66 39.59
N ARG A 934 8.08 -6.54 40.20
CA ARG A 934 6.88 -7.31 39.85
C ARG A 934 5.85 -6.37 39.25
N TRP A 935 5.34 -6.74 38.09
CA TRP A 935 4.40 -5.99 37.29
C TRP A 935 3.21 -6.88 36.94
N THR A 936 2.00 -6.34 37.08
CA THR A 936 0.76 -7.03 36.68
C THR A 936 0.13 -6.27 35.51
N GLN A 937 -0.25 -6.99 34.46
CA GLN A 937 -1.05 -6.43 33.37
C GLN A 937 -2.50 -6.32 33.82
N VAL A 938 -3.11 -5.14 33.70
CA VAL A 938 -4.51 -4.86 34.08
C VAL A 938 -5.31 -4.27 32.94
#